data_AF-A0A924BVP9-F1
#
_entry.id   AF-A0A924BVP9-F1
#
_cell.length_a   1.000
_cell.length_b   1.000
_cell.length_c   1.000
_cell.angle_alpha   90.00
_cell.angle_beta   90.00
_cell.angle_gamma   90.00
#
_symmetry.space_group_name_H-M   'P 1'
#
loop_
_entity.id
_entity.type
_entity.pdbx_description
1 polymer ?
#
loop_
_entity_poly.entity_id
_entity_poly.type
_entity_poly.pdbx_seq_one_letter_code
_entity_poly.pdbx_strand_id
1 'polypeptide(L)'
;MARPVFFDPSGRRRRNARLWALGALALVVLLSLAFASTVLTVSTPSPLPLGFERRTALPLKSQVSSLTSKLGHLFHRQAGVVKAAESGTQPITVAFYTSWTESSAPTLAKHLGQVDWVAPTLLFLDKTGGMKTADDAPLRRVLTGALHQPLVVPVLQNAENSQWNGELAAAIVHDPQRRAALEKQIVDYIAVSGYGGIMVDFERMPASSLRDLQTFLGELKATLGPRHKVVSVTVPVDDPTWNLLAFANVTDKIILMAYDEHSEANDPGPVASDGWFWNHVSQSLAGLPKGKAIVALGNYGYDWHDGKADTATVEEAWLDAHDSGVTQLYHKASGNLGFAYDDQGSRHEVWALDAASSWNEMQMLSKLGIKDVALWRLGAEDPGFWPTLKAWRDGGNARPDLTRIDEATNVDVEGKGEILRVTETPTPGTRTVNFDKRNGLVTDETYTKLPTPFVVQKTGARDKLVALTFDDGPDPKWTPAILAVLEKYHVPATFFIIGENGVGYRSLLQRMIADGDEIGNHSYTHPNMADEGRTGVALELNATQRLIEAYTGRSTRLFRAPYFGDAEPTTPDELGPALQAQQRGYTVVGLHVDPSDWKRPGVPYIVNSTIDEVTGGTPDRSANIVLLHDGGGDRQQTLDALPEIIEGLQKEGYRFVPVSTLAGLRQDQVMPAVAGFDLIAVQADVGLFAMLATLLSGLDWLFFFAIALGIMRALGLTALALFPERRIGLPNIASGDAPSTALVSVIIPAFNEERVIEASVRRILDSDYANLEVIVVDDGSKDRTSAIVADAYGDNPRVRLMTLVNGGKAAALNRALAVAKGGVVVALDADTQFETTTITKLVRWFARSTIGAVAGNAKVGNRVNLVTKWQAVEYVTAQNIERRALTRFDAIMVVPGAVGAWRRSALETVGGFPEDTMAEDQDLTIAIQRAGWSVAYDEDAVAWTEAPETLRALGKQRFRWAFGTLQCLWKHRAILRSGKPGGLAYVGMPQAWLFQILFALISPLIDLALAISIVGTTVRLTQHGFAQTQTDLLRMALFWGAFSTIDLVCGFVAARLDPREKRFHPFLLLSQRFVYRQLMYGVVIRAVGAALSGLGVGWGKLERSGRVSNPALV
;
A
#
# COMPACT_ATOMS: atom_id res chain seq x y z
N MET A 1 30.74 12.98 52.66
CA MET A 1 30.27 12.79 51.27
C MET A 1 29.00 13.57 51.07
N ALA A 2 28.98 14.49 50.10
CA ALA A 2 27.76 15.18 49.70
C ALA A 2 26.73 14.15 49.17
N ARG A 3 25.44 14.34 49.46
CA ARG A 3 24.38 13.47 48.93
C ARG A 3 24.11 13.89 47.48
N PRO A 4 24.30 13.01 46.47
CA PRO A 4 24.08 13.38 45.08
C PRO A 4 22.65 13.84 44.82
N VAL A 5 22.48 14.81 43.90
CA VAL A 5 21.16 15.28 43.49
C VAL A 5 20.33 14.12 42.92
N PHE A 6 19.07 14.02 43.34
CA PHE A 6 18.11 12.92 43.10
C PHE A 6 18.26 11.63 43.91
N PHE A 7 19.35 11.44 44.65
CA PHE A 7 19.55 10.22 45.43
C PHE A 7 18.44 10.02 46.48
N ASP A 8 17.70 8.91 46.39
CA ASP A 8 16.67 8.51 47.35
C ASP A 8 17.04 7.14 47.98
N PRO A 9 17.63 7.13 49.19
CA PRO A 9 18.00 5.89 49.86
C PRO A 9 16.79 5.06 50.31
N SER A 10 15.58 5.64 50.36
CA SER A 10 14.38 4.93 50.80
C SER A 10 13.78 3.99 49.74
N GLY A 11 14.17 4.16 48.47
CA GLY A 11 13.63 3.42 47.33
C GLY A 11 12.14 3.70 47.02
N ARG A 12 11.47 4.56 47.80
CA ARG A 12 10.05 4.89 47.63
C ARG A 12 9.80 5.55 46.28
N ARG A 13 10.71 6.42 45.84
CA ARG A 13 10.58 7.10 44.54
C ARG A 13 10.59 6.11 43.38
N ARG A 14 11.49 5.12 43.40
CA ARG A 14 11.55 4.03 42.40
C ARG A 14 10.27 3.21 42.35
N ARG A 15 9.72 2.85 43.52
CA ARG A 15 8.47 2.08 43.62
C ARG A 15 7.31 2.87 43.03
N ASN A 16 7.16 4.13 43.43
CA ASN A 16 6.06 4.98 42.94
C ASN A 16 6.16 5.24 41.45
N ALA A 17 7.35 5.57 40.93
CA ALA A 17 7.56 5.80 39.50
C ALA A 17 7.19 4.56 38.65
N ARG A 18 7.53 3.36 39.13
CA ARG A 18 7.13 2.10 38.47
C ARG A 18 5.64 1.86 38.52
N LEU A 19 5.00 2.09 39.67
CA LEU A 19 3.55 1.94 39.81
C LEU A 19 2.78 2.89 38.89
N TRP A 20 3.22 4.15 38.79
CA TRP A 20 2.63 5.13 37.86
C TRP A 20 2.81 4.71 36.40
N ALA A 21 4.01 4.28 36.01
CA ALA A 21 4.27 3.83 34.64
C ALA A 21 3.44 2.58 34.27
N LEU A 22 3.37 1.59 35.17
CA LEU A 22 2.54 0.40 34.97
C LEU A 22 1.05 0.74 34.95
N GLY A 23 0.59 1.65 35.82
CA GLY A 23 -0.79 2.11 35.83
C GLY A 23 -1.19 2.83 34.55
N ALA A 24 -0.32 3.71 34.03
CA ALA A 24 -0.54 4.38 32.74
C ALA A 24 -0.57 3.38 31.58
N LEU A 25 0.36 2.42 31.54
CA LEU A 25 0.37 1.38 30.51
C LEU A 25 -0.87 0.48 30.58
N ALA A 26 -1.27 0.07 31.79
CA ALA A 26 -2.48 -0.73 31.99
C ALA A 26 -3.73 0.04 31.54
N LEU A 27 -3.81 1.34 31.82
CA LEU A 27 -4.92 2.18 31.35
C LEU A 27 -4.97 2.24 29.82
N VAL A 28 -3.83 2.44 29.14
CA VAL A 28 -3.77 2.43 27.67
C VAL A 28 -4.23 1.07 27.12
N VAL A 29 -3.72 -0.04 27.66
CA VAL A 29 -4.11 -1.39 27.23
C VAL A 29 -5.60 -1.64 27.46
N LEU A 30 -6.15 -1.24 28.61
CA LEU A 30 -7.58 -1.40 28.91
C LEU A 30 -8.45 -0.56 27.97
N LEU A 31 -8.06 0.68 27.67
CA LEU A 31 -8.78 1.53 26.71
C LEU A 31 -8.72 0.96 25.28
N SER A 32 -7.57 0.45 24.85
CA SER A 32 -7.42 -0.21 23.55
C SER A 32 -8.23 -1.50 23.44
N LEU A 33 -8.28 -2.31 24.51
CA LEU A 33 -9.10 -3.52 24.55
C LEU A 33 -10.60 -3.20 24.55
N ALA A 34 -11.01 -2.15 25.28
CA ALA A 34 -12.38 -1.66 25.25
C ALA A 34 -12.77 -1.22 23.82
N PHE A 35 -11.91 -0.45 23.14
CA PHE A 35 -12.12 -0.05 21.74
C PHE A 35 -12.22 -1.24 20.80
N ALA A 36 -11.28 -2.18 20.88
CA ALA A 36 -11.28 -3.35 20.03
C ALA A 36 -12.55 -4.19 20.24
N SER A 37 -13.03 -4.29 21.47
CA SER A 37 -14.27 -5.01 21.77
C SER A 37 -15.49 -4.36 21.12
N THR A 38 -15.61 -3.03 21.10
CA THR A 38 -16.78 -2.36 20.50
C THR A 38 -16.80 -2.47 18.98
N VAL A 39 -15.64 -2.43 18.34
CA VAL A 39 -15.49 -2.67 16.89
C VAL A 39 -15.78 -4.14 16.51
N LEU A 40 -15.39 -5.10 17.35
CA LEU A 40 -15.63 -6.52 17.07
C LEU A 40 -17.08 -6.97 17.30
N THR A 41 -17.88 -6.21 18.06
CA THR A 41 -19.23 -6.62 18.51
C THR A 41 -20.35 -5.73 17.96
N VAL A 42 -20.38 -5.52 16.64
CA VAL A 42 -21.49 -4.85 15.94
C VAL A 42 -22.64 -5.83 15.70
N SER A 43 -23.86 -5.48 16.11
CA SER A 43 -25.06 -6.30 15.87
C SER A 43 -25.39 -6.40 14.38
N THR A 44 -25.70 -7.60 13.89
CA THR A 44 -26.10 -7.83 12.50
C THR A 44 -27.64 -7.84 12.36
N PRO A 45 -28.26 -6.81 11.75
CA PRO A 45 -29.72 -6.78 11.58
C PRO A 45 -30.18 -7.76 10.50
N SER A 46 -31.42 -8.26 10.62
CA SER A 46 -32.04 -9.12 9.60
C SER A 46 -32.14 -8.41 8.25
N PRO A 47 -31.83 -9.08 7.12
CA PRO A 47 -31.90 -8.48 5.78
C PRO A 47 -33.26 -7.85 5.45
N LEU A 48 -33.27 -6.76 4.68
CA LEU A 48 -34.50 -6.09 4.25
C LEU A 48 -35.26 -6.98 3.24
N PRO A 49 -36.60 -7.10 3.30
CA PRO A 49 -37.36 -7.91 2.35
C PRO A 49 -37.44 -7.23 0.97
N LEU A 50 -37.12 -7.99 -0.09
CA LEU A 50 -37.30 -7.63 -1.50
C LEU A 50 -38.17 -8.75 -2.13
N GLY A 51 -39.07 -8.42 -3.08
CA GLY A 51 -40.03 -9.38 -3.66
C GLY A 51 -39.60 -9.90 -5.03
N PHE A 52 -39.85 -11.18 -5.32
CA PHE A 52 -39.40 -11.86 -6.55
C PHE A 52 -40.49 -12.75 -7.15
N GLU A 53 -40.54 -12.82 -8.48
CA GLU A 53 -41.47 -13.64 -9.29
C GLU A 53 -40.85 -15.01 -9.63
N ARG A 54 -41.66 -16.04 -9.92
CA ARG A 54 -41.19 -17.42 -10.24
C ARG A 54 -41.87 -17.99 -11.49
N ARG A 55 -41.11 -18.76 -12.30
CA ARG A 55 -41.53 -19.45 -13.55
C ARG A 55 -42.16 -20.84 -13.30
N THR A 56 -42.79 -21.45 -14.33
CA THR A 56 -43.53 -22.74 -14.22
C THR A 56 -43.23 -23.72 -15.40
N ALA A 57 -43.12 -25.02 -15.13
CA ALA A 57 -42.75 -26.07 -16.11
C ALA A 57 -43.81 -26.41 -17.20
N LEU A 58 -43.35 -26.89 -18.37
CA LEU A 58 -44.17 -27.47 -19.46
C LEU A 58 -43.62 -28.80 -20.01
N PRO A 59 -44.42 -29.60 -20.77
CA PRO A 59 -43.94 -30.79 -21.45
C PRO A 59 -43.28 -30.51 -22.82
N LEU A 60 -42.12 -31.16 -23.06
CA LEU A 60 -41.38 -31.16 -24.34
C LEU A 60 -42.21 -31.81 -25.45
N LYS A 61 -42.32 -31.16 -26.62
CA LYS A 61 -43.00 -31.72 -27.79
C LYS A 61 -41.95 -32.42 -28.64
N SER A 62 -41.99 -33.75 -28.71
CA SER A 62 -41.07 -34.51 -29.56
C SER A 62 -41.35 -34.23 -31.04
N GLN A 63 -40.57 -33.35 -31.67
CA GLN A 63 -40.46 -33.27 -33.13
C GLN A 63 -39.12 -33.81 -33.63
N VAL A 64 -38.65 -34.92 -33.05
CA VAL A 64 -37.66 -35.73 -33.75
C VAL A 64 -38.40 -36.60 -34.76
N SER A 65 -38.32 -36.18 -36.02
CA SER A 65 -38.64 -36.94 -37.23
C SER A 65 -38.65 -38.46 -37.00
N SER A 66 -39.81 -39.09 -37.16
CA SER A 66 -40.04 -40.53 -37.05
C SER A 66 -39.34 -41.37 -38.14
N LEU A 67 -38.27 -40.86 -38.74
CA LEU A 67 -37.54 -41.49 -39.85
C LEU A 67 -36.09 -41.89 -39.52
N THR A 68 -35.53 -41.54 -38.36
CA THR A 68 -34.15 -41.94 -37.99
C THR A 68 -34.05 -43.03 -36.91
N SER A 69 -35.16 -43.38 -36.23
CA SER A 69 -35.18 -44.47 -35.23
C SER A 69 -34.92 -45.88 -35.81
N LYS A 70 -34.93 -46.04 -37.14
CA LYS A 70 -34.57 -47.30 -37.82
C LYS A 70 -33.06 -47.52 -38.01
N LEU A 71 -32.21 -46.54 -37.70
CA LEU A 71 -30.74 -46.65 -37.83
C LEU A 71 -30.03 -47.09 -36.54
N GLY A 72 -30.70 -47.06 -35.38
CA GLY A 72 -30.14 -47.57 -34.10
C GLY A 72 -29.75 -49.05 -34.14
N HIS A 73 -30.27 -49.83 -35.09
CA HIS A 73 -29.92 -51.24 -35.29
C HIS A 73 -28.64 -51.47 -36.12
N LEU A 74 -28.06 -50.44 -36.75
CA LEU A 74 -26.79 -50.57 -37.49
C LEU A 74 -25.55 -50.49 -36.58
N PHE A 75 -25.67 -49.94 -35.37
CA PHE A 75 -24.60 -49.94 -34.36
C PHE A 75 -24.34 -51.32 -33.72
N HIS A 76 -25.11 -52.35 -34.07
CA HIS A 76 -25.03 -53.68 -33.47
C HIS A 76 -24.37 -54.76 -34.35
N ARG A 77 -23.89 -54.43 -35.57
CA ARG A 77 -23.15 -55.40 -36.41
C ARG A 77 -21.68 -55.04 -36.57
N GLN A 78 -20.86 -55.82 -35.84
CA GLN A 78 -19.43 -56.06 -36.05
C GLN A 78 -18.58 -54.87 -36.54
N ALA A 79 -18.18 -54.01 -35.60
CA ALA A 79 -16.93 -53.25 -35.75
C ALA A 79 -15.85 -53.99 -34.96
N GLY A 80 -15.00 -54.75 -35.67
CA GLY A 80 -13.79 -55.30 -35.07
C GLY A 80 -12.91 -54.19 -34.52
N VAL A 81 -12.26 -54.45 -33.39
CA VAL A 81 -11.26 -53.56 -32.78
C VAL A 81 -10.15 -53.32 -33.80
N VAL A 82 -10.19 -52.18 -34.50
CA VAL A 82 -9.07 -51.74 -35.33
C VAL A 82 -8.10 -51.02 -34.39
N LYS A 83 -6.93 -51.64 -34.14
CA LYS A 83 -5.80 -50.93 -33.54
C LYS A 83 -5.45 -49.75 -34.45
N ALA A 84 -5.73 -48.53 -33.99
CA ALA A 84 -5.26 -47.32 -34.65
C ALA A 84 -3.72 -47.38 -34.71
N ALA A 85 -3.15 -47.30 -35.91
CA ALA A 85 -1.71 -47.18 -36.09
C ALA A 85 -1.23 -45.84 -35.50
N GLU A 86 -0.21 -45.89 -34.64
CA GLU A 86 0.38 -44.72 -34.00
C GLU A 86 0.98 -43.77 -35.04
N SER A 87 0.39 -42.57 -35.19
CA SER A 87 1.11 -41.42 -35.75
C SER A 87 1.90 -40.76 -34.63
N GLY A 88 3.22 -40.64 -34.78
CA GLY A 88 4.14 -40.07 -33.78
C GLY A 88 4.04 -38.55 -33.56
N THR A 89 2.87 -37.94 -33.74
CA THR A 89 2.62 -36.52 -33.48
C THR A 89 1.76 -36.36 -32.23
N GLN A 90 2.16 -35.45 -31.34
CA GLN A 90 1.36 -35.07 -30.17
C GLN A 90 0.01 -34.50 -30.63
N PRO A 91 -1.12 -34.96 -30.07
CA PRO A 91 -2.44 -34.48 -30.48
C PRO A 91 -2.69 -33.05 -30.00
N ILE A 92 -3.42 -32.26 -30.79
CA ILE A 92 -3.64 -30.81 -30.55
C ILE A 92 -5.01 -30.57 -29.91
N THR A 93 -5.05 -29.76 -28.86
CA THR A 93 -6.28 -29.20 -28.28
C THR A 93 -6.33 -27.70 -28.58
N VAL A 94 -7.36 -27.28 -29.33
CA VAL A 94 -7.63 -25.86 -29.60
C VAL A 94 -8.77 -25.38 -28.72
N ALA A 95 -8.65 -24.20 -28.13
CA ALA A 95 -9.72 -23.58 -27.36
C ALA A 95 -10.09 -22.23 -27.99
N PHE A 96 -11.34 -22.11 -28.46
CA PHE A 96 -11.84 -20.84 -28.97
C PHE A 96 -12.15 -19.90 -27.81
N TYR A 97 -11.49 -18.75 -27.82
CA TYR A 97 -11.64 -17.71 -26.81
C TYR A 97 -12.46 -16.57 -27.41
N THR A 98 -13.55 -16.21 -26.76
CA THR A 98 -14.39 -15.10 -27.24
C THR A 98 -14.23 -13.86 -26.39
N SER A 99 -13.86 -12.74 -27.03
CA SER A 99 -13.62 -11.47 -26.35
C SER A 99 -14.88 -10.84 -25.73
N TRP A 100 -16.06 -11.30 -26.13
CA TRP A 100 -17.35 -10.85 -25.62
C TRP A 100 -17.97 -11.79 -24.55
N THR A 101 -17.33 -12.93 -24.24
CA THR A 101 -17.83 -13.84 -23.19
C THR A 101 -16.94 -13.70 -21.95
N GLU A 102 -17.51 -13.19 -20.86
CA GLU A 102 -16.73 -12.84 -19.66
C GLU A 102 -16.09 -14.06 -18.98
N SER A 103 -16.76 -15.21 -19.04
CA SER A 103 -16.24 -16.49 -18.52
C SER A 103 -15.08 -17.07 -19.33
N SER A 104 -14.80 -16.60 -20.56
CA SER A 104 -13.71 -17.12 -21.39
C SER A 104 -12.33 -16.94 -20.72
N ALA A 105 -12.07 -15.82 -20.04
CA ALA A 105 -10.78 -15.53 -19.38
C ALA A 105 -10.50 -16.40 -18.13
N PRO A 106 -11.41 -16.48 -17.13
CA PRO A 106 -11.20 -17.33 -15.96
C PRO A 106 -11.09 -18.81 -16.35
N THR A 107 -11.91 -19.29 -17.29
CA THR A 107 -11.85 -20.67 -17.81
C THR A 107 -10.51 -20.94 -18.49
N LEU A 108 -10.03 -20.02 -19.35
CA LEU A 108 -8.71 -20.14 -19.96
C LEU A 108 -7.60 -20.20 -18.91
N ALA A 109 -7.62 -19.33 -17.90
CA ALA A 109 -6.60 -19.29 -16.85
C ALA A 109 -6.50 -20.63 -16.09
N LYS A 110 -7.64 -21.25 -15.84
CA LYS A 110 -7.74 -22.52 -15.13
C LYS A 110 -7.28 -23.72 -15.97
N HIS A 111 -7.64 -23.72 -17.26
CA HIS A 111 -7.42 -24.85 -18.16
C HIS A 111 -6.24 -24.68 -19.11
N LEU A 112 -5.44 -23.61 -18.95
CA LEU A 112 -4.33 -23.29 -19.84
C LEU A 112 -3.34 -24.44 -20.03
N GLY A 113 -3.10 -25.24 -18.98
CA GLY A 113 -2.22 -26.41 -19.05
C GLY A 113 -2.75 -27.59 -19.87
N GLN A 114 -4.00 -27.52 -20.35
CA GLN A 114 -4.68 -28.54 -21.17
C GLN A 114 -4.91 -28.07 -22.61
N VAL A 115 -4.51 -26.83 -22.94
CA VAL A 115 -4.75 -26.19 -24.24
C VAL A 115 -3.42 -26.00 -24.97
N ASP A 116 -3.35 -26.49 -26.21
CA ASP A 116 -2.18 -26.32 -27.07
C ASP A 116 -2.28 -25.02 -27.88
N TRP A 117 -3.46 -24.74 -28.42
CA TRP A 117 -3.74 -23.54 -29.22
C TRP A 117 -4.87 -22.73 -28.60
N VAL A 118 -4.67 -21.43 -28.42
CA VAL A 118 -5.75 -20.50 -28.07
C VAL A 118 -6.15 -19.78 -29.35
N ALA A 119 -7.42 -19.84 -29.71
CA ALA A 119 -7.98 -19.22 -30.90
C ALA A 119 -8.87 -18.02 -30.50
N PRO A 120 -8.30 -16.83 -30.24
CA PRO A 120 -9.08 -15.69 -29.77
C PRO A 120 -9.75 -14.95 -30.93
N THR A 121 -11.05 -14.69 -30.81
CA THR A 121 -11.84 -13.88 -31.76
C THR A 121 -11.57 -12.39 -31.52
N LEU A 122 -10.48 -11.91 -32.11
CA LEU A 122 -10.01 -10.52 -31.98
C LEU A 122 -10.11 -9.73 -33.28
N LEU A 123 -10.33 -10.40 -34.41
CA LEU A 123 -10.24 -9.81 -35.74
C LEU A 123 -11.58 -9.93 -36.48
N PHE A 124 -12.08 -8.81 -36.98
CA PHE A 124 -13.38 -8.74 -37.65
C PHE A 124 -13.29 -7.92 -38.93
N LEU A 125 -14.11 -8.22 -39.93
CA LEU A 125 -14.29 -7.36 -41.10
C LEU A 125 -15.30 -6.24 -40.80
N ASP A 126 -14.90 -4.99 -40.94
CA ASP A 126 -15.81 -3.85 -40.87
C ASP A 126 -16.70 -3.74 -42.12
N LYS A 127 -17.71 -2.85 -42.09
CA LYS A 127 -18.65 -2.64 -43.20
C LYS A 127 -18.01 -2.22 -44.53
N THR A 128 -16.76 -1.75 -44.52
CA THR A 128 -15.98 -1.37 -45.72
C THR A 128 -15.09 -2.50 -46.23
N GLY A 129 -14.94 -3.58 -45.45
CA GLY A 129 -14.08 -4.72 -45.71
C GLY A 129 -12.66 -4.58 -45.17
N GLY A 130 -12.41 -3.61 -44.29
CA GLY A 130 -11.16 -3.49 -43.54
C GLY A 130 -11.12 -4.40 -42.32
N MET A 131 -9.93 -4.83 -41.88
CA MET A 131 -9.76 -5.60 -40.65
C MET A 131 -9.75 -4.68 -39.43
N LYS A 132 -10.65 -4.93 -38.48
CA LYS A 132 -10.75 -4.28 -37.17
C LYS A 132 -10.25 -5.23 -36.09
N THR A 133 -9.56 -4.67 -35.09
CA THR A 133 -9.00 -5.41 -33.94
C THR A 133 -9.73 -5.04 -32.65
N ALA A 134 -10.11 -6.02 -31.84
CA ALA A 134 -10.57 -5.81 -30.47
C ALA A 134 -9.38 -5.76 -29.48
N ASP A 135 -9.40 -4.84 -28.51
CA ASP A 135 -8.45 -4.86 -27.38
C ASP A 135 -9.06 -5.64 -26.21
N ASP A 136 -8.36 -6.66 -25.75
CA ASP A 136 -8.81 -7.56 -24.69
C ASP A 136 -7.77 -7.60 -23.56
N ALA A 137 -8.04 -6.81 -22.50
CA ALA A 137 -7.18 -6.76 -21.32
C ALA A 137 -7.22 -8.05 -20.47
N PRO A 138 -8.39 -8.71 -20.25
CA PRO A 138 -8.45 -10.01 -19.59
C PRO A 138 -7.56 -11.08 -20.24
N LEU A 139 -7.66 -11.31 -21.55
CA LEU A 139 -6.85 -12.28 -22.29
C LEU A 139 -5.35 -12.01 -22.12
N ARG A 140 -4.94 -10.74 -22.24
CA ARG A 140 -3.53 -10.34 -22.07
C ARG A 140 -3.01 -10.66 -20.66
N ARG A 141 -3.82 -10.43 -19.62
CA ARG A 141 -3.46 -10.78 -18.23
C ARG A 141 -3.24 -12.27 -18.05
N VAL A 142 -4.14 -13.10 -18.60
CA VAL A 142 -4.02 -14.57 -18.52
C VAL A 142 -2.76 -15.07 -19.23
N LEU A 143 -2.50 -14.57 -20.44
CA LEU A 143 -1.35 -15.01 -21.25
C LEU A 143 0.00 -14.53 -20.69
N THR A 144 0.06 -13.33 -20.08
CA THR A 144 1.31 -12.80 -19.50
C THR A 144 1.71 -13.46 -18.18
N GLY A 145 0.73 -13.93 -17.40
CA GLY A 145 0.96 -14.65 -16.14
C GLY A 145 1.27 -16.15 -16.29
N ALA A 146 1.20 -16.69 -17.50
CA ALA A 146 1.27 -18.12 -17.75
C ALA A 146 2.71 -18.70 -17.71
N LEU A 147 2.89 -19.82 -17.00
CA LEU A 147 4.15 -20.59 -17.00
C LEU A 147 4.40 -21.35 -18.32
N HIS A 148 3.34 -21.76 -19.01
CA HIS A 148 3.39 -22.41 -20.33
C HIS A 148 2.56 -21.56 -21.30
N GLN A 149 3.17 -21.12 -22.40
CA GLN A 149 2.49 -20.29 -23.40
C GLN A 149 1.93 -21.16 -24.53
N PRO A 150 0.59 -21.25 -24.70
CA PRO A 150 0.00 -21.93 -25.84
C PRO A 150 0.25 -21.14 -27.14
N LEU A 151 0.10 -21.81 -28.29
CA LEU A 151 0.14 -21.14 -29.58
C LEU A 151 -1.11 -20.27 -29.75
N VAL A 152 -0.94 -18.95 -29.77
CA VAL A 152 -2.07 -18.04 -30.01
C VAL A 152 -2.29 -17.91 -31.52
N VAL A 153 -3.47 -18.27 -31.99
CA VAL A 153 -3.88 -18.22 -33.40
C VAL A 153 -5.18 -17.41 -33.52
N PRO A 154 -5.11 -16.07 -33.63
CA PRO A 154 -6.30 -15.23 -33.70
C PRO A 154 -7.25 -15.64 -34.82
N VAL A 155 -8.55 -15.51 -34.55
CA VAL A 155 -9.62 -15.81 -35.50
C VAL A 155 -10.05 -14.52 -36.20
N LEU A 156 -10.07 -14.54 -37.53
CA LEU A 156 -10.59 -13.48 -38.39
C LEU A 156 -11.98 -13.88 -38.90
N GLN A 157 -12.98 -13.12 -38.45
CA GLN A 157 -14.39 -13.36 -38.77
C GLN A 157 -14.95 -12.33 -39.76
N ASN A 158 -15.86 -12.76 -40.62
CA ASN A 158 -16.67 -11.86 -41.46
C ASN A 158 -17.98 -11.44 -40.77
N ALA A 159 -17.97 -11.32 -39.44
CA ALA A 159 -19.08 -10.86 -38.63
C ALA A 159 -18.69 -9.62 -37.81
N GLU A 160 -19.63 -8.69 -37.63
CA GLU A 160 -19.55 -7.60 -36.64
C GLU A 160 -20.87 -7.58 -35.86
N ASN A 161 -20.82 -7.56 -34.53
CA ASN A 161 -21.99 -7.63 -33.64
C ASN A 161 -22.93 -8.81 -33.94
N SER A 162 -22.37 -10.02 -34.09
CA SER A 162 -23.10 -11.27 -34.40
C SER A 162 -23.83 -11.27 -35.75
N GLN A 163 -23.54 -10.32 -36.65
CA GLN A 163 -24.10 -10.29 -38.01
C GLN A 163 -23.07 -10.72 -39.05
N TRP A 164 -23.24 -11.93 -39.59
CA TRP A 164 -22.41 -12.48 -40.66
C TRP A 164 -22.64 -11.80 -42.02
N ASN A 165 -21.57 -11.44 -42.71
CA ASN A 165 -21.62 -10.81 -44.03
C ASN A 165 -20.77 -11.57 -45.06
N GLY A 166 -21.34 -12.66 -45.58
CA GLY A 166 -20.69 -13.50 -46.60
C GLY A 166 -20.47 -12.81 -47.95
N GLU A 167 -21.41 -11.95 -48.38
CA GLU A 167 -21.29 -11.21 -49.65
C GLU A 167 -20.12 -10.21 -49.62
N LEU A 168 -19.90 -9.53 -48.50
CA LEU A 168 -18.77 -8.64 -48.32
C LEU A 168 -17.45 -9.41 -48.37
N ALA A 169 -17.35 -10.51 -47.63
CA ALA A 169 -16.17 -11.36 -47.62
C ALA A 169 -15.88 -11.93 -49.02
N ALA A 170 -16.91 -12.39 -49.74
CA ALA A 170 -16.82 -12.84 -51.12
C ALA A 170 -16.29 -11.75 -52.07
N ALA A 171 -16.82 -10.52 -51.96
CA ALA A 171 -16.37 -9.39 -52.76
C ALA A 171 -14.92 -8.98 -52.47
N ILE A 172 -14.42 -9.20 -51.24
CA ILE A 172 -13.02 -8.93 -50.87
C ILE A 172 -12.09 -9.99 -51.45
N VAL A 173 -12.40 -11.27 -51.28
CA VAL A 173 -11.52 -12.35 -51.76
C VAL A 173 -11.54 -12.47 -53.28
N HIS A 174 -12.60 -12.04 -53.96
CA HIS A 174 -12.69 -12.02 -55.42
C HIS A 174 -11.74 -10.98 -56.05
N ASP A 175 -11.67 -9.77 -55.49
CA ASP A 175 -10.85 -8.67 -56.00
C ASP A 175 -9.37 -8.82 -55.59
N PRO A 176 -8.41 -8.98 -56.53
CA PRO A 176 -7.00 -9.16 -56.20
C PRO A 176 -6.38 -8.02 -55.39
N GLN A 177 -6.81 -6.76 -55.58
CA GLN A 177 -6.29 -5.62 -54.82
C GLN A 177 -6.80 -5.63 -53.39
N ARG A 178 -8.11 -5.87 -53.20
CA ARG A 178 -8.71 -5.94 -51.86
C ARG A 178 -8.20 -7.14 -51.08
N ARG A 179 -8.03 -8.28 -51.75
CA ARG A 179 -7.43 -9.50 -51.19
C ARG A 179 -5.99 -9.27 -50.72
N ALA A 180 -5.13 -8.68 -51.55
CA ALA A 180 -3.76 -8.35 -51.17
C ALA A 180 -3.68 -7.30 -50.04
N ALA A 181 -4.62 -6.35 -49.98
CA ALA A 181 -4.71 -5.39 -48.89
C ALA A 181 -5.07 -6.06 -47.55
N LEU A 182 -6.04 -6.98 -47.56
CA LEU A 182 -6.40 -7.76 -46.37
C LEU A 182 -5.26 -8.68 -45.94
N GLU A 183 -4.58 -9.35 -46.89
CA GLU A 183 -3.39 -10.17 -46.61
C GLU A 183 -2.32 -9.34 -45.89
N LYS A 184 -2.04 -8.12 -46.39
CA LYS A 184 -1.07 -7.22 -45.76
C LYS A 184 -1.47 -6.84 -44.33
N GLN A 185 -2.74 -6.53 -44.09
CA GLN A 185 -3.23 -6.18 -42.75
C GLN A 185 -3.04 -7.34 -41.75
N ILE A 186 -3.33 -8.57 -42.18
CA ILE A 186 -3.13 -9.78 -41.36
C ILE A 186 -1.63 -9.97 -41.06
N VAL A 187 -0.76 -9.87 -42.07
CA VAL A 187 0.69 -10.06 -41.91
C VAL A 187 1.28 -9.00 -40.97
N ASP A 188 0.89 -7.73 -41.11
CA ASP A 188 1.34 -6.64 -40.25
C ASP A 188 0.89 -6.87 -38.80
N TYR A 189 -0.37 -7.29 -38.59
CA TYR A 189 -0.89 -7.59 -37.26
C TYR A 189 -0.14 -8.75 -36.58
N ILE A 190 0.12 -9.85 -37.30
CA ILE A 190 0.88 -10.99 -36.77
C ILE A 190 2.34 -10.60 -36.48
N ALA A 191 2.94 -9.73 -37.29
CA ALA A 191 4.29 -9.23 -37.03
C ALA A 191 4.39 -8.36 -35.77
N VAL A 192 3.38 -7.51 -35.50
CA VAL A 192 3.33 -6.64 -34.31
C VAL A 192 3.01 -7.42 -33.04
N SER A 193 2.03 -8.33 -33.10
CA SER A 193 1.57 -9.10 -31.95
C SER A 193 2.51 -10.25 -31.57
N GLY A 194 3.28 -10.78 -32.52
CA GLY A 194 4.13 -11.95 -32.34
C GLY A 194 3.38 -13.29 -32.34
N TYR A 195 2.06 -13.30 -32.56
CA TYR A 195 1.21 -14.50 -32.50
C TYR A 195 1.58 -15.60 -33.50
N GLY A 196 1.14 -16.82 -33.22
CA GLY A 196 1.58 -18.06 -33.84
C GLY A 196 1.02 -18.34 -35.24
N GLY A 197 -0.02 -17.62 -35.67
CA GLY A 197 -0.68 -17.86 -36.95
C GLY A 197 -1.98 -17.07 -37.08
N ILE A 198 -2.79 -17.45 -38.06
CA ILE A 198 -4.14 -16.91 -38.31
C ILE A 198 -5.12 -18.05 -38.58
N MET A 199 -6.33 -17.92 -38.04
CA MET A 199 -7.48 -18.76 -38.38
C MET A 199 -8.51 -17.90 -39.13
N VAL A 200 -8.84 -18.28 -40.36
CA VAL A 200 -9.86 -17.58 -41.14
C VAL A 200 -11.20 -18.28 -40.94
N ASP A 201 -12.18 -17.54 -40.47
CA ASP A 201 -13.51 -18.02 -40.13
C ASP A 201 -14.56 -17.21 -40.92
N PHE A 202 -14.68 -17.55 -42.20
CA PHE A 202 -15.59 -16.89 -43.13
C PHE A 202 -16.82 -17.75 -43.39
N GLU A 203 -17.93 -17.38 -42.77
CA GLU A 203 -19.18 -18.11 -42.85
C GLU A 203 -20.19 -17.44 -43.80
N ARG A 204 -21.24 -18.20 -44.17
CA ARG A 204 -22.31 -17.80 -45.10
C ARG A 204 -21.80 -17.31 -46.47
N MET A 205 -20.69 -17.86 -46.93
CA MET A 205 -20.06 -17.52 -48.21
C MET A 205 -20.87 -18.08 -49.40
N PRO A 206 -21.11 -17.31 -50.48
CA PRO A 206 -21.69 -17.83 -51.71
C PRO A 206 -20.81 -18.94 -52.31
N ALA A 207 -21.41 -20.06 -52.75
CA ALA A 207 -20.68 -21.20 -53.31
C ALA A 207 -19.72 -20.83 -54.46
N SER A 208 -20.05 -19.81 -55.26
CA SER A 208 -19.20 -19.29 -56.34
C SER A 208 -17.89 -18.67 -55.87
N SER A 209 -17.81 -18.22 -54.62
CA SER A 209 -16.66 -17.52 -54.04
C SER A 209 -15.65 -18.44 -53.33
N LEU A 210 -15.98 -19.72 -53.12
CA LEU A 210 -15.13 -20.64 -52.35
C LEU A 210 -13.77 -20.91 -53.02
N ARG A 211 -13.67 -20.82 -54.35
CA ARG A 211 -12.37 -20.90 -55.06
C ARG A 211 -11.50 -19.66 -54.85
N ASP A 212 -12.13 -18.49 -54.73
CA ASP A 212 -11.43 -17.24 -54.45
C ASP A 212 -10.92 -17.24 -53.00
N LEU A 213 -11.70 -17.80 -52.06
CA LEU A 213 -11.25 -18.05 -50.69
C LEU A 213 -10.05 -19.02 -50.64
N GLN A 214 -10.07 -20.10 -51.43
CA GLN A 214 -8.90 -21.01 -51.54
C GLN A 214 -7.65 -20.29 -52.05
N THR A 215 -7.82 -19.39 -53.02
CA THR A 215 -6.72 -18.57 -53.55
C THR A 215 -6.14 -17.68 -52.46
N PHE A 216 -7.01 -16.97 -51.72
CA PHE A 216 -6.61 -16.15 -50.58
C PHE A 216 -5.83 -16.93 -49.51
N LEU A 217 -6.32 -18.09 -49.11
CA LEU A 217 -5.66 -18.94 -48.12
C LEU A 217 -4.30 -19.45 -48.61
N GLY A 218 -4.21 -19.78 -49.90
CA GLY A 218 -2.95 -20.18 -50.54
C GLY A 218 -1.91 -19.06 -50.57
N GLU A 219 -2.34 -17.84 -50.88
CA GLU A 219 -1.50 -16.62 -50.83
C GLU A 219 -1.01 -16.36 -49.40
N LEU A 220 -1.92 -16.36 -48.42
CA LEU A 220 -1.58 -16.22 -46.99
C LEU A 220 -0.57 -17.28 -46.54
N LYS A 221 -0.77 -18.55 -46.89
CA LYS A 221 0.15 -19.63 -46.53
C LYS A 221 1.51 -19.49 -47.20
N ALA A 222 1.58 -19.03 -48.45
CA ALA A 222 2.84 -18.74 -49.13
C ALA A 222 3.62 -17.61 -48.42
N THR A 223 2.93 -16.62 -47.89
CA THR A 223 3.53 -15.48 -47.18
C THR A 223 3.90 -15.81 -45.72
N LEU A 224 3.04 -16.51 -44.99
CA LEU A 224 3.20 -16.79 -43.55
C LEU A 224 3.96 -18.09 -43.26
N GLY A 225 3.89 -19.09 -44.14
CA GLY A 225 4.54 -20.39 -43.97
C GLY A 225 6.07 -20.31 -43.79
N PRO A 226 6.82 -19.55 -44.60
CA PRO A 226 8.26 -19.35 -44.42
C PRO A 226 8.65 -18.68 -43.09
N ARG A 227 7.69 -18.04 -42.41
CA ARG A 227 7.86 -17.41 -41.09
C ARG A 227 7.44 -18.33 -39.94
N HIS A 228 7.20 -19.61 -40.22
CA HIS A 228 6.69 -20.61 -39.28
C HIS A 228 5.39 -20.20 -38.60
N LYS A 229 4.52 -19.47 -39.31
CA LYS A 229 3.20 -19.07 -38.85
C LYS A 229 2.13 -19.99 -39.44
N VAL A 230 1.22 -20.46 -38.60
CA VAL A 230 0.13 -21.36 -39.00
C VAL A 230 -0.95 -20.60 -39.77
N VAL A 231 -1.43 -21.17 -40.87
CA VAL A 231 -2.66 -20.71 -41.55
C VAL A 231 -3.70 -21.81 -41.47
N SER A 232 -4.86 -21.50 -40.89
CA SER A 232 -5.95 -22.45 -40.72
C SER A 232 -7.30 -21.83 -41.11
N VAL A 233 -8.29 -22.68 -41.38
CA VAL A 233 -9.63 -22.26 -41.83
C VAL A 233 -10.70 -23.11 -41.16
N THR A 234 -11.79 -22.49 -40.71
CA THR A 234 -13.00 -23.19 -40.26
C THR A 234 -13.84 -23.60 -41.48
N VAL A 235 -14.44 -24.78 -41.42
CA VAL A 235 -15.26 -25.32 -42.51
C VAL A 235 -16.47 -26.07 -41.94
N PRO A 236 -17.65 -25.95 -42.57
CA PRO A 236 -18.83 -26.70 -42.16
C PRO A 236 -18.67 -28.20 -42.46
N VAL A 237 -19.38 -29.05 -41.70
CA VAL A 237 -19.33 -30.52 -41.85
C VAL A 237 -20.45 -31.08 -42.73
N ASP A 238 -21.47 -30.28 -43.02
CA ASP A 238 -22.72 -30.67 -43.68
C ASP A 238 -23.01 -29.91 -44.99
N ASP A 239 -22.04 -29.14 -45.50
CA ASP A 239 -22.15 -28.44 -46.79
C ASP A 239 -21.24 -29.06 -47.86
N PRO A 240 -21.80 -29.82 -48.83
CA PRO A 240 -21.01 -30.46 -49.89
C PRO A 240 -20.39 -29.48 -50.89
N THR A 241 -20.75 -28.19 -50.87
CA THR A 241 -20.13 -27.17 -51.72
C THR A 241 -18.69 -26.86 -51.28
N TRP A 242 -18.35 -27.13 -50.02
CA TRP A 242 -17.00 -26.99 -49.48
C TRP A 242 -16.14 -28.20 -49.83
N ASN A 243 -15.28 -28.03 -50.85
CA ASN A 243 -14.28 -29.06 -51.19
C ASN A 243 -13.15 -29.10 -50.14
N LEU A 244 -13.35 -29.89 -49.08
CA LEU A 244 -12.44 -29.99 -47.94
C LEU A 244 -10.99 -30.37 -48.34
N LEU A 245 -10.82 -31.23 -49.36
CA LEU A 245 -9.49 -31.62 -49.84
C LEU A 245 -8.76 -30.42 -50.48
N ALA A 246 -9.47 -29.57 -51.21
CA ALA A 246 -8.90 -28.36 -51.78
C ALA A 246 -8.45 -27.38 -50.68
N PHE A 247 -9.26 -27.17 -49.65
CA PHE A 247 -8.89 -26.34 -48.50
C PHE A 247 -7.70 -26.91 -47.72
N ALA A 248 -7.67 -28.23 -47.47
CA ALA A 248 -6.57 -28.88 -46.76
C ALA A 248 -5.20 -28.75 -47.47
N ASN A 249 -5.19 -28.57 -48.80
CA ASN A 249 -3.98 -28.33 -49.57
C ASN A 249 -3.43 -26.92 -49.39
N VAL A 250 -4.32 -25.92 -49.28
CA VAL A 250 -3.96 -24.49 -49.18
C VAL A 250 -3.82 -24.00 -47.73
N THR A 251 -4.13 -24.81 -46.71
CA THR A 251 -3.92 -24.49 -45.30
C THR A 251 -3.01 -25.49 -44.59
N ASP A 252 -2.57 -25.17 -43.37
CA ASP A 252 -1.85 -26.09 -42.49
C ASP A 252 -2.81 -27.07 -41.81
N LYS A 253 -3.93 -26.54 -41.29
CA LYS A 253 -5.03 -27.28 -40.67
C LYS A 253 -6.38 -26.77 -41.18
N ILE A 254 -7.37 -27.65 -41.17
CA ILE A 254 -8.79 -27.28 -41.29
C ILE A 254 -9.51 -27.60 -39.97
N ILE A 255 -10.43 -26.75 -39.57
CA ILE A 255 -11.23 -26.92 -38.35
C ILE A 255 -12.65 -27.28 -38.80
N LEU A 256 -13.03 -28.55 -38.61
CA LEU A 256 -14.36 -29.04 -38.96
C LEU A 256 -15.33 -28.62 -37.85
N MET A 257 -16.31 -27.78 -38.16
CA MET A 257 -17.36 -27.38 -37.22
C MET A 257 -18.40 -28.50 -37.13
N ALA A 258 -18.26 -29.38 -36.13
CA ALA A 258 -19.09 -30.57 -35.97
C ALA A 258 -20.21 -30.35 -34.94
N TYR A 259 -20.90 -29.23 -35.09
CA TYR A 259 -22.04 -28.77 -34.29
C TYR A 259 -22.99 -27.96 -35.20
N ASP A 260 -24.09 -27.46 -34.64
CA ASP A 260 -25.15 -26.72 -35.36
C ASP A 260 -25.96 -27.57 -36.38
N GLU A 261 -26.27 -28.83 -36.05
CA GLU A 261 -27.32 -29.60 -36.75
C GLU A 261 -28.66 -28.81 -36.74
N HIS A 262 -28.96 -28.18 -35.61
CA HIS A 262 -29.97 -27.13 -35.46
C HIS A 262 -29.32 -25.90 -34.80
N SER A 263 -29.65 -24.71 -35.29
CA SER A 263 -29.11 -23.41 -34.83
C SER A 263 -30.18 -22.33 -34.89
N GLU A 264 -29.84 -21.07 -34.60
CA GLU A 264 -30.74 -19.90 -34.64
C GLU A 264 -31.50 -19.74 -35.98
N ALA A 265 -30.97 -20.30 -37.08
CA ALA A 265 -31.57 -20.22 -38.41
C ALA A 265 -32.67 -21.27 -38.67
N ASN A 266 -32.79 -22.29 -37.81
CA ASN A 266 -33.58 -23.50 -38.05
C ASN A 266 -34.61 -23.75 -36.93
N ASP A 267 -35.51 -24.70 -37.17
CA ASP A 267 -36.48 -25.18 -36.18
C ASP A 267 -35.75 -25.85 -34.96
N PRO A 268 -36.39 -25.89 -33.77
CA PRO A 268 -35.78 -26.46 -32.56
C PRO A 268 -35.38 -27.93 -32.73
N GLY A 269 -34.19 -28.30 -32.22
CA GLY A 269 -33.69 -29.67 -32.28
C GLY A 269 -32.29 -29.84 -31.67
N PRO A 270 -31.76 -31.09 -31.65
CA PRO A 270 -30.44 -31.38 -31.11
C PRO A 270 -29.34 -30.60 -31.84
N VAL A 271 -28.39 -30.04 -31.09
CA VAL A 271 -27.27 -29.25 -31.62
C VAL A 271 -26.27 -30.12 -32.38
N ALA A 272 -26.05 -31.36 -31.93
CA ALA A 272 -25.30 -32.37 -32.68
C ALA A 272 -25.70 -33.78 -32.22
N SER A 273 -26.70 -34.39 -32.88
CA SER A 273 -27.10 -35.74 -32.51
C SER A 273 -26.01 -36.78 -32.84
N ASP A 274 -25.86 -37.81 -31.99
CA ASP A 274 -24.87 -38.89 -32.15
C ASP A 274 -24.84 -39.48 -33.58
N GLY A 275 -26.03 -39.64 -34.18
CA GLY A 275 -26.19 -40.17 -35.53
C GLY A 275 -25.76 -39.19 -36.62
N TRP A 276 -26.11 -37.91 -36.48
CA TRP A 276 -25.70 -36.86 -37.40
C TRP A 276 -24.18 -36.66 -37.34
N PHE A 277 -23.61 -36.54 -36.14
CA PHE A 277 -22.18 -36.34 -35.90
C PHE A 277 -21.36 -37.45 -36.57
N TRP A 278 -21.70 -38.72 -36.28
CA TRP A 278 -21.00 -39.86 -36.88
C TRP A 278 -21.02 -39.82 -38.41
N ASN A 279 -22.18 -39.58 -39.01
CA ASN A 279 -22.34 -39.61 -40.46
C ASN A 279 -21.60 -38.47 -41.15
N HIS A 280 -21.74 -37.24 -40.68
CA HIS A 280 -21.15 -36.07 -41.34
C HIS A 280 -19.65 -35.96 -41.09
N VAL A 281 -19.18 -36.25 -39.87
CA VAL A 281 -17.74 -36.24 -39.57
C VAL A 281 -17.02 -37.37 -40.32
N SER A 282 -17.56 -38.60 -40.34
CA SER A 282 -16.92 -39.71 -41.06
C SER A 282 -16.88 -39.50 -42.58
N GLN A 283 -17.92 -38.88 -43.15
CA GLN A 283 -17.96 -38.50 -44.57
C GLN A 283 -16.97 -37.37 -44.88
N SER A 284 -16.94 -36.31 -44.06
CA SER A 284 -16.03 -35.17 -44.23
C SER A 284 -14.56 -35.56 -44.12
N LEU A 285 -14.25 -36.55 -43.27
CA LEU A 285 -12.89 -37.09 -43.13
C LEU A 285 -12.48 -38.05 -44.26
N ALA A 286 -13.43 -38.56 -45.04
CA ALA A 286 -13.15 -39.54 -46.08
C ALA A 286 -12.30 -38.90 -47.20
N GLY A 287 -11.05 -39.35 -47.31
CA GLY A 287 -10.10 -38.88 -48.33
C GLY A 287 -9.24 -37.68 -47.91
N LEU A 288 -9.40 -37.14 -46.70
CA LEU A 288 -8.51 -36.11 -46.16
C LEU A 288 -7.17 -36.70 -45.69
N PRO A 289 -6.04 -35.99 -45.90
CA PRO A 289 -4.75 -36.43 -45.37
C PRO A 289 -4.77 -36.53 -43.84
N LYS A 290 -4.16 -37.59 -43.28
CA LYS A 290 -4.07 -37.77 -41.83
C LYS A 290 -3.39 -36.57 -41.17
N GLY A 291 -3.96 -36.10 -40.07
CA GLY A 291 -3.44 -34.95 -39.31
C GLY A 291 -3.76 -33.58 -39.91
N LYS A 292 -4.59 -33.48 -40.96
CA LYS A 292 -5.05 -32.18 -41.50
C LYS A 292 -6.27 -31.59 -40.80
N ALA A 293 -7.15 -32.43 -40.29
CA ALA A 293 -8.39 -32.00 -39.67
C ALA A 293 -8.24 -31.91 -38.14
N ILE A 294 -8.76 -30.83 -37.58
CA ILE A 294 -9.11 -30.68 -36.16
C ILE A 294 -10.64 -30.66 -36.11
N VAL A 295 -11.25 -31.48 -35.27
CA VAL A 295 -12.72 -31.49 -35.14
C VAL A 295 -13.13 -30.59 -33.99
N ALA A 296 -13.89 -29.54 -34.28
CA ALA A 296 -14.44 -28.65 -33.28
C ALA A 296 -15.73 -29.25 -32.71
N LEU A 297 -15.77 -29.40 -31.39
CA LEU A 297 -16.89 -29.91 -30.62
C LEU A 297 -17.65 -28.73 -30.01
N GLY A 298 -18.97 -28.76 -30.13
CA GLY A 298 -19.84 -27.81 -29.47
C GLY A 298 -20.04 -28.23 -28.02
N ASN A 299 -19.94 -27.28 -27.09
CA ASN A 299 -20.35 -27.49 -25.71
C ASN A 299 -21.11 -26.25 -25.22
N TYR A 300 -22.30 -26.09 -25.78
CA TYR A 300 -23.25 -24.99 -25.61
C TYR A 300 -24.61 -25.46 -26.16
N GLY A 301 -25.62 -24.60 -26.11
CA GLY A 301 -26.96 -24.85 -26.62
C GLY A 301 -27.65 -23.63 -27.20
N TYR A 302 -28.94 -23.80 -27.46
CA TYR A 302 -29.85 -22.73 -27.86
C TYR A 302 -31.18 -22.88 -27.12
N ASP A 303 -31.80 -21.75 -26.81
CA ASP A 303 -33.18 -21.66 -26.33
C ASP A 303 -34.08 -21.06 -27.41
N TRP A 304 -34.99 -21.87 -27.96
CA TRP A 304 -35.95 -21.43 -28.96
C TRP A 304 -37.24 -20.95 -28.31
N HIS A 305 -37.66 -19.73 -28.65
CA HIS A 305 -38.93 -19.16 -28.22
C HIS A 305 -39.45 -18.12 -29.22
N ASP A 306 -40.77 -17.95 -29.32
CA ASP A 306 -41.43 -16.94 -30.17
C ASP A 306 -40.98 -16.91 -31.65
N GLY A 307 -40.50 -18.04 -32.20
CA GLY A 307 -40.00 -18.13 -33.57
C GLY A 307 -38.58 -17.61 -33.80
N LYS A 308 -37.83 -17.34 -32.72
CA LYS A 308 -36.39 -17.06 -32.71
C LYS A 308 -35.66 -18.04 -31.79
N ALA A 309 -34.33 -18.04 -31.82
CA ALA A 309 -33.50 -18.77 -30.86
C ALA A 309 -32.39 -17.88 -30.33
N ASP A 310 -32.11 -17.99 -29.04
CA ASP A 310 -31.00 -17.31 -28.39
C ASP A 310 -29.92 -18.36 -28.04
N THR A 311 -28.64 -18.07 -28.28
CA THR A 311 -27.53 -18.94 -27.88
C THR A 311 -27.45 -19.03 -26.36
N ALA A 312 -27.33 -20.24 -25.82
CA ALA A 312 -27.23 -20.51 -24.38
C ALA A 312 -25.95 -21.31 -24.04
N THR A 313 -25.32 -21.00 -22.92
CA THR A 313 -24.28 -21.83 -22.30
C THR A 313 -24.91 -23.06 -21.64
N VAL A 314 -24.11 -24.09 -21.35
CA VAL A 314 -24.62 -25.25 -20.60
C VAL A 314 -25.06 -24.85 -19.18
N GLU A 315 -24.39 -23.85 -18.60
CA GLU A 315 -24.75 -23.31 -17.29
C GLU A 315 -26.11 -22.60 -17.30
N GLU A 316 -26.39 -21.76 -18.31
CA GLU A 316 -27.72 -21.14 -18.50
C GLU A 316 -28.80 -22.21 -18.73
N ALA A 317 -28.52 -23.25 -19.51
CA ALA A 317 -29.45 -24.36 -19.68
C ALA A 317 -29.75 -25.11 -18.36
N TRP A 318 -28.77 -25.25 -17.46
CA TRP A 318 -29.01 -25.82 -16.13
C TRP A 318 -29.83 -24.89 -15.23
N LEU A 319 -29.64 -23.57 -15.35
CA LEU A 319 -30.40 -22.57 -14.62
C LEU A 319 -31.87 -22.57 -15.07
N ASP A 320 -32.13 -22.52 -16.38
CA ASP A 320 -33.49 -22.60 -16.92
C ASP A 320 -34.19 -23.90 -16.53
N ALA A 321 -33.45 -25.02 -16.50
CA ALA A 321 -33.95 -26.29 -15.99
C ALA A 321 -34.25 -26.25 -14.48
N HIS A 322 -33.41 -25.57 -13.69
CA HIS A 322 -33.61 -25.39 -12.25
C HIS A 322 -34.89 -24.59 -11.97
N ASP A 323 -35.03 -23.43 -12.60
CA ASP A 323 -36.13 -22.49 -12.39
C ASP A 323 -37.47 -23.03 -12.90
N SER A 324 -37.43 -23.77 -14.00
CA SER A 324 -38.60 -24.47 -14.52
C SER A 324 -38.90 -25.78 -13.77
N GLY A 325 -38.02 -26.26 -12.89
CA GLY A 325 -38.20 -27.51 -12.15
C GLY A 325 -38.07 -28.78 -13.00
N VAL A 326 -37.42 -28.69 -14.17
CA VAL A 326 -37.17 -29.84 -15.04
C VAL A 326 -35.92 -30.61 -14.58
N THR A 327 -36.09 -31.91 -14.34
CA THR A 327 -35.00 -32.77 -13.84
C THR A 327 -34.48 -33.78 -14.85
N GLN A 328 -35.25 -34.09 -15.90
CA GLN A 328 -34.83 -35.02 -16.95
C GLN A 328 -34.34 -34.23 -18.15
N LEU A 329 -33.02 -34.11 -18.26
CA LEU A 329 -32.37 -33.31 -19.29
C LEU A 329 -31.79 -34.15 -20.43
N TYR A 330 -31.41 -35.41 -20.18
CA TYR A 330 -30.79 -36.25 -21.21
C TYR A 330 -31.82 -36.86 -22.18
N HIS A 331 -31.67 -36.60 -23.48
CA HIS A 331 -32.49 -37.18 -24.53
C HIS A 331 -31.80 -38.37 -25.21
N LYS A 332 -32.22 -39.59 -24.84
CA LYS A 332 -31.57 -40.86 -25.22
C LYS A 332 -31.40 -41.11 -26.71
N ALA A 333 -32.28 -40.58 -27.56
CA ALA A 333 -32.23 -40.85 -28.99
C ALA A 333 -31.23 -39.95 -29.74
N SER A 334 -30.94 -38.75 -29.21
CA SER A 334 -29.94 -37.83 -29.79
C SER A 334 -28.60 -37.89 -29.06
N GLY A 335 -28.58 -38.25 -27.78
CA GLY A 335 -27.37 -38.15 -26.95
C GLY A 335 -27.07 -36.72 -26.49
N ASN A 336 -28.03 -35.81 -26.60
CA ASN A 336 -27.92 -34.38 -26.24
C ASN A 336 -28.78 -34.07 -25.01
N LEU A 337 -28.49 -32.93 -24.38
CA LEU A 337 -29.34 -32.30 -23.38
C LEU A 337 -30.55 -31.65 -24.09
N GLY A 338 -31.77 -31.83 -23.59
CA GLY A 338 -32.96 -31.15 -24.11
C GLY A 338 -34.19 -31.14 -23.20
N PHE A 339 -34.86 -29.98 -23.08
CA PHE A 339 -36.07 -29.78 -22.29
C PHE A 339 -36.91 -28.57 -22.76
N ALA A 340 -38.10 -28.34 -22.16
CA ALA A 340 -38.98 -27.22 -22.50
C ALA A 340 -39.69 -26.64 -21.26
N TYR A 341 -40.02 -25.35 -21.28
CA TYR A 341 -40.69 -24.65 -20.16
C TYR A 341 -41.63 -23.51 -20.65
N ASP A 342 -42.48 -22.98 -19.75
CA ASP A 342 -43.27 -21.76 -20.00
C ASP A 342 -42.63 -20.58 -19.26
N ASP A 343 -42.47 -19.46 -19.96
CA ASP A 343 -42.19 -18.18 -19.34
C ASP A 343 -43.22 -17.15 -19.78
N GLN A 344 -44.07 -16.71 -18.84
CA GLN A 344 -45.11 -15.69 -19.05
C GLN A 344 -46.00 -15.92 -20.28
N GLY A 345 -46.30 -17.17 -20.63
CA GLY A 345 -47.11 -17.55 -21.79
C GLY A 345 -46.34 -17.70 -23.11
N SER A 346 -45.01 -17.53 -23.10
CA SER A 346 -44.10 -17.96 -24.18
C SER A 346 -43.55 -19.34 -23.89
N ARG A 347 -43.50 -20.19 -24.93
CA ARG A 347 -42.98 -21.56 -24.84
C ARG A 347 -41.53 -21.57 -25.28
N HIS A 348 -40.67 -22.06 -24.39
CA HIS A 348 -39.24 -22.23 -24.61
C HIS A 348 -38.90 -23.70 -24.83
N GLU A 349 -37.93 -23.98 -25.72
CA GLU A 349 -37.37 -25.31 -25.98
C GLU A 349 -35.85 -25.21 -26.07
N VAL A 350 -35.16 -25.85 -25.13
CA VAL A 350 -33.71 -25.77 -24.97
C VAL A 350 -33.08 -27.08 -25.43
N TRP A 351 -32.04 -27.00 -26.25
CA TRP A 351 -31.16 -28.12 -26.61
C TRP A 351 -29.70 -27.73 -26.46
N ALA A 352 -28.88 -28.58 -25.83
CA ALA A 352 -27.46 -28.31 -25.60
C ALA A 352 -26.57 -29.56 -25.69
N LEU A 353 -25.26 -29.34 -25.84
CA LEU A 353 -24.21 -30.35 -25.76
C LEU A 353 -23.45 -30.18 -24.44
N ASP A 354 -23.34 -31.25 -23.66
CA ASP A 354 -22.66 -31.26 -22.37
C ASP A 354 -21.47 -32.23 -22.37
N ALA A 355 -20.90 -32.52 -21.19
CA ALA A 355 -19.75 -33.42 -21.10
C ALA A 355 -20.08 -34.87 -21.49
N ALA A 356 -21.34 -35.30 -21.35
CA ALA A 356 -21.78 -36.63 -21.78
C ALA A 356 -21.82 -36.72 -23.31
N SER A 357 -22.37 -35.71 -23.98
CA SER A 357 -22.33 -35.59 -25.45
C SER A 357 -20.88 -35.55 -25.95
N SER A 358 -20.03 -34.72 -25.34
CA SER A 358 -18.61 -34.60 -25.71
C SER A 358 -17.85 -35.93 -25.58
N TRP A 359 -18.15 -36.74 -24.54
CA TRP A 359 -17.54 -38.07 -24.40
C TRP A 359 -17.93 -38.99 -25.56
N ASN A 360 -19.21 -38.98 -25.96
CA ASN A 360 -19.67 -39.79 -27.09
C ASN A 360 -18.98 -39.38 -28.39
N GLU A 361 -18.92 -38.09 -28.69
CA GLU A 361 -18.24 -37.52 -29.85
C GLU A 361 -16.75 -37.91 -29.87
N MET A 362 -16.03 -37.72 -28.76
CA MET A 362 -14.62 -38.08 -28.65
C MET A 362 -14.38 -39.59 -28.84
N GLN A 363 -15.25 -40.45 -28.31
CA GLN A 363 -15.17 -41.89 -28.53
C GLN A 363 -15.41 -42.27 -30.00
N MET A 364 -16.28 -41.54 -30.70
CA MET A 364 -16.46 -41.68 -32.15
C MET A 364 -15.22 -41.23 -32.93
N LEU A 365 -14.61 -40.10 -32.56
CA LEU A 365 -13.36 -39.61 -33.16
C LEU A 365 -12.20 -40.59 -33.01
N SER A 366 -12.09 -41.24 -31.84
CA SER A 366 -11.11 -42.30 -31.61
C SER A 366 -11.24 -43.46 -32.61
N LYS A 367 -12.47 -43.83 -33.00
CA LYS A 367 -12.70 -44.87 -34.03
C LYS A 367 -12.33 -44.40 -35.44
N LEU A 368 -12.42 -43.11 -35.69
CA LEU A 368 -12.00 -42.48 -36.95
C LEU A 368 -10.49 -42.17 -36.98
N GLY A 369 -9.77 -42.42 -35.88
CA GLY A 369 -8.33 -42.15 -35.77
C GLY A 369 -7.99 -40.67 -35.64
N ILE A 370 -8.96 -39.83 -35.24
CA ILE A 370 -8.77 -38.40 -34.99
C ILE A 370 -8.48 -38.19 -33.51
N LYS A 371 -7.43 -37.43 -33.24
CA LYS A 371 -7.03 -37.03 -31.88
C LYS A 371 -6.98 -35.51 -31.69
N ASP A 372 -6.97 -34.74 -32.77
CA ASP A 372 -6.96 -33.28 -32.73
C ASP A 372 -8.39 -32.76 -32.60
N VAL A 373 -8.67 -32.01 -31.54
CA VAL A 373 -10.01 -31.46 -31.25
C VAL A 373 -9.93 -29.97 -30.92
N ALA A 374 -11.04 -29.28 -31.16
CA ALA A 374 -11.24 -27.91 -30.71
C ALA A 374 -12.50 -27.80 -29.83
N LEU A 375 -12.49 -26.90 -28.86
CA LEU A 375 -13.68 -26.55 -28.07
C LEU A 375 -14.26 -25.22 -28.57
N TRP A 376 -15.50 -25.25 -29.06
CA TRP A 376 -16.32 -24.06 -29.28
C TRP A 376 -17.42 -24.01 -28.21
N ARG A 377 -17.34 -23.12 -27.21
CA ARG A 377 -16.28 -22.13 -26.93
C ARG A 377 -15.99 -22.04 -25.43
N LEU A 378 -14.84 -21.48 -25.06
CA LEU A 378 -14.44 -21.32 -23.65
C LEU A 378 -15.43 -20.47 -22.86
N GLY A 379 -15.84 -20.98 -21.70
CA GLY A 379 -16.77 -20.32 -20.79
C GLY A 379 -18.24 -20.66 -21.04
N ALA A 380 -18.55 -21.44 -22.08
CA ALA A 380 -19.89 -21.93 -22.35
C ALA A 380 -20.08 -23.41 -21.95
N GLU A 381 -18.97 -24.13 -21.76
CA GLU A 381 -18.96 -25.58 -21.63
C GLU A 381 -19.38 -26.08 -20.25
N ASP A 382 -19.90 -27.32 -20.23
CA ASP A 382 -19.93 -28.16 -19.04
C ASP A 382 -18.48 -28.33 -18.51
N PRO A 383 -18.20 -27.99 -17.24
CA PRO A 383 -16.87 -28.15 -16.63
C PRO A 383 -16.33 -29.60 -16.72
N GLY A 384 -17.22 -30.59 -16.82
CA GLY A 384 -16.91 -31.98 -17.08
C GLY A 384 -16.25 -32.25 -18.44
N PHE A 385 -16.27 -31.31 -19.38
CA PHE A 385 -15.55 -31.38 -20.66
C PHE A 385 -14.05 -31.62 -20.45
N TRP A 386 -13.41 -30.94 -19.49
CA TRP A 386 -11.97 -31.06 -19.26
C TRP A 386 -11.55 -32.41 -18.68
N PRO A 387 -12.22 -32.96 -17.64
CA PRO A 387 -12.06 -34.36 -17.24
C PRO A 387 -12.32 -35.35 -18.37
N THR A 388 -13.34 -35.12 -19.19
CA THR A 388 -13.66 -35.94 -20.38
C THR A 388 -12.52 -35.93 -21.39
N LEU A 389 -12.00 -34.75 -21.74
CA LEU A 389 -10.86 -34.58 -22.66
C LEU A 389 -9.63 -35.29 -22.12
N LYS A 390 -9.31 -35.11 -20.84
CA LYS A 390 -8.17 -35.77 -20.18
C LYS A 390 -8.30 -37.29 -20.21
N ALA A 391 -9.45 -37.83 -19.81
CA ALA A 391 -9.71 -39.27 -19.80
C ALA A 391 -9.60 -39.88 -21.21
N TRP A 392 -10.07 -39.15 -22.23
CA TRP A 392 -9.93 -39.54 -23.62
C TRP A 392 -8.47 -39.54 -24.08
N ARG A 393 -7.70 -38.49 -23.74
CA ARG A 393 -6.27 -38.37 -24.07
C ARG A 393 -5.40 -39.45 -23.40
N ASP A 394 -5.76 -39.90 -22.19
CA ASP A 394 -5.09 -40.96 -21.44
C ASP A 394 -5.36 -42.39 -22.00
N GLY A 395 -5.98 -42.49 -23.18
CA GLY A 395 -6.14 -43.74 -23.91
C GLY A 395 -7.55 -44.35 -23.85
N GLY A 396 -8.56 -43.58 -23.42
CA GLY A 396 -9.99 -43.92 -23.53
C GLY A 396 -10.47 -45.13 -22.72
N ASN A 397 -9.60 -45.80 -21.97
CA ASN A 397 -9.93 -46.98 -21.16
C ASN A 397 -10.42 -46.62 -19.76
N ALA A 398 -10.06 -45.44 -19.24
CA ALA A 398 -10.57 -44.90 -18.00
C ALA A 398 -11.76 -43.99 -18.33
N ARG A 399 -12.94 -44.28 -17.77
CA ARG A 399 -14.14 -43.44 -17.93
C ARG A 399 -13.95 -42.13 -17.15
N PRO A 400 -14.43 -40.98 -17.66
CA PRO A 400 -14.35 -39.74 -16.91
C PRO A 400 -15.25 -39.83 -15.67
N ASP A 401 -14.79 -39.25 -14.56
CA ASP A 401 -15.64 -39.02 -13.40
C ASP A 401 -16.41 -37.72 -13.64
N LEU A 402 -17.68 -37.87 -13.99
CA LEU A 402 -18.60 -36.77 -14.26
C LEU A 402 -19.59 -36.56 -13.11
N THR A 403 -19.39 -37.23 -11.96
CA THR A 403 -20.41 -37.32 -10.91
C THR A 403 -20.69 -36.01 -10.18
N ARG A 404 -19.66 -35.17 -10.05
CA ARG A 404 -19.71 -33.88 -9.36
C ARG A 404 -19.51 -32.75 -10.37
N ILE A 405 -20.37 -31.74 -10.32
CA ILE A 405 -20.30 -30.54 -11.17
C ILE A 405 -19.90 -29.38 -10.26
N ASP A 406 -18.62 -29.00 -10.33
CA ASP A 406 -17.98 -28.14 -9.33
C ASP A 406 -18.02 -26.64 -9.63
N GLU A 407 -18.46 -26.27 -10.82
CA GLU A 407 -18.22 -24.96 -11.36
C GLU A 407 -19.49 -24.43 -12.00
N ALA A 408 -19.95 -23.32 -11.44
CA ALA A 408 -20.86 -22.37 -12.03
C ALA A 408 -20.06 -21.06 -12.08
N THR A 409 -19.54 -20.72 -13.27
CA THR A 409 -18.69 -19.54 -13.47
C THR A 409 -19.50 -18.29 -13.75
N ASN A 410 -20.76 -18.44 -14.16
CA ASN A 410 -21.66 -17.34 -14.41
C ASN A 410 -22.30 -16.86 -13.11
N VAL A 411 -22.84 -15.66 -13.17
CA VAL A 411 -23.71 -15.08 -12.16
C VAL A 411 -25.08 -14.95 -12.82
N ASP A 412 -26.09 -15.56 -12.22
CA ASP A 412 -27.46 -15.31 -12.61
C ASP A 412 -27.91 -13.98 -12.01
N VAL A 413 -28.37 -13.07 -12.87
CA VAL A 413 -28.75 -11.73 -12.45
C VAL A 413 -30.20 -11.46 -12.82
N GLU A 414 -31.06 -11.49 -11.81
CA GLU A 414 -32.50 -11.36 -11.98
C GLU A 414 -32.98 -9.94 -11.63
N GLY A 415 -33.91 -9.37 -12.40
CA GLY A 415 -34.56 -8.10 -12.08
C GLY A 415 -33.85 -6.87 -12.70
N LYS A 416 -34.30 -5.66 -12.31
CA LYS A 416 -33.90 -4.39 -12.93
C LYS A 416 -33.52 -3.35 -11.89
N GLY A 417 -32.39 -2.68 -12.08
CA GLY A 417 -31.89 -1.65 -11.15
C GLY A 417 -30.47 -1.91 -10.66
N GLU A 418 -29.90 -0.93 -9.97
CA GLU A 418 -28.51 -0.93 -9.50
C GLU A 418 -28.36 -1.36 -8.02
N ILE A 419 -29.44 -1.82 -7.37
CA ILE A 419 -29.43 -2.25 -5.98
C ILE A 419 -29.43 -3.78 -5.94
N LEU A 420 -28.39 -4.34 -5.34
CA LEU A 420 -28.02 -5.74 -5.49
C LEU A 420 -28.24 -6.55 -4.22
N ARG A 421 -28.68 -7.79 -4.41
CA ARG A 421 -28.79 -8.78 -3.35
C ARG A 421 -28.40 -10.17 -3.85
N VAL A 422 -27.41 -10.77 -3.22
CA VAL A 422 -27.07 -12.18 -3.44
C VAL A 422 -28.12 -13.06 -2.73
N THR A 423 -28.96 -13.76 -3.46
CA THR A 423 -30.02 -14.60 -2.88
C THR A 423 -29.61 -16.06 -2.78
N GLU A 424 -28.82 -16.54 -3.72
CA GLU A 424 -28.23 -17.87 -3.67
C GLU A 424 -26.72 -17.80 -3.88
N THR A 425 -26.00 -18.69 -3.18
CA THR A 425 -24.57 -18.89 -3.36
C THR A 425 -24.35 -20.15 -4.19
N PRO A 426 -23.28 -20.24 -5.00
CA PRO A 426 -23.08 -21.36 -5.89
C PRO A 426 -23.14 -22.67 -5.15
N THR A 427 -23.95 -23.58 -5.67
CA THR A 427 -24.02 -24.92 -5.12
C THR A 427 -23.56 -25.93 -6.17
N PRO A 428 -22.63 -26.84 -5.82
CA PRO A 428 -22.23 -27.89 -6.75
C PRO A 428 -23.41 -28.76 -7.14
N GLY A 429 -23.43 -29.13 -8.41
CA GLY A 429 -24.34 -30.10 -8.98
C GLY A 429 -23.84 -31.53 -8.81
N THR A 430 -24.74 -32.49 -9.00
CA THR A 430 -24.41 -33.92 -9.04
C THR A 430 -25.21 -34.60 -10.13
N ARG A 431 -24.56 -35.49 -10.88
CA ARG A 431 -25.19 -36.31 -11.91
C ARG A 431 -24.71 -37.75 -11.85
N THR A 432 -25.50 -38.65 -12.38
CA THR A 432 -25.12 -40.05 -12.61
C THR A 432 -25.12 -40.34 -14.10
N VAL A 433 -24.03 -40.89 -14.60
CA VAL A 433 -23.82 -41.20 -16.03
C VAL A 433 -23.70 -42.70 -16.23
N ASN A 434 -24.50 -43.26 -17.14
CA ASN A 434 -24.51 -44.68 -17.46
C ASN A 434 -23.82 -44.95 -18.80
N PHE A 435 -22.76 -45.76 -18.77
CA PHE A 435 -21.99 -46.13 -19.95
C PHE A 435 -22.34 -47.53 -20.46
N ASP A 436 -22.50 -47.67 -21.77
CA ASP A 436 -22.64 -48.95 -22.44
C ASP A 436 -21.40 -49.82 -22.22
N LYS A 437 -21.60 -51.10 -21.88
CA LYS A 437 -20.52 -52.03 -21.53
C LYS A 437 -19.69 -52.49 -22.72
N ARG A 438 -20.18 -52.33 -23.96
CA ARG A 438 -19.58 -52.85 -25.19
C ARG A 438 -18.82 -51.78 -25.97
N ASN A 439 -19.40 -50.59 -26.10
CA ASN A 439 -18.81 -49.51 -26.90
C ASN A 439 -18.33 -48.31 -26.07
N GLY A 440 -18.64 -48.29 -24.77
CA GLY A 440 -18.19 -47.24 -23.83
C GLY A 440 -18.89 -45.90 -23.99
N LEU A 441 -19.94 -45.80 -24.82
CA LEU A 441 -20.73 -44.57 -24.99
C LEU A 441 -21.66 -44.35 -23.79
N VAL A 442 -21.94 -43.09 -23.47
CA VAL A 442 -23.02 -42.72 -22.55
C VAL A 442 -24.37 -43.08 -23.18
N THR A 443 -25.22 -43.71 -22.37
CA THR A 443 -26.56 -44.17 -22.77
C THR A 443 -27.68 -43.51 -21.96
N ASP A 444 -27.33 -42.94 -20.81
CA ASP A 444 -28.25 -42.23 -19.94
C ASP A 444 -27.45 -41.31 -19.02
N GLU A 445 -28.05 -40.18 -18.70
CA GLU A 445 -27.56 -39.25 -17.71
C GLU A 445 -28.75 -38.72 -16.89
N THR A 446 -28.55 -38.61 -15.59
CA THR A 446 -29.57 -38.12 -14.67
C THR A 446 -28.94 -37.15 -13.70
N TYR A 447 -29.45 -35.93 -13.69
CA TYR A 447 -29.05 -34.88 -12.75
C TYR A 447 -29.78 -35.11 -11.43
N THR A 448 -29.05 -35.54 -10.40
CA THR A 448 -29.60 -35.69 -9.04
C THR A 448 -29.70 -34.36 -8.32
N LYS A 449 -28.87 -33.39 -8.70
CA LYS A 449 -28.93 -31.99 -8.28
C LYS A 449 -28.31 -31.12 -9.35
N LEU A 450 -29.02 -30.12 -9.86
CA LEU A 450 -28.44 -29.15 -10.79
C LEU A 450 -27.47 -28.22 -10.06
N PRO A 451 -26.33 -27.85 -10.68
CA PRO A 451 -25.51 -26.79 -10.16
C PRO A 451 -26.28 -25.47 -10.24
N THR A 452 -26.04 -24.57 -9.29
CA THR A 452 -26.59 -23.22 -9.31
C THR A 452 -25.45 -22.20 -9.22
N PRO A 453 -25.48 -21.11 -10.01
CA PRO A 453 -24.53 -20.00 -9.89
C PRO A 453 -24.77 -19.17 -8.64
N PHE A 454 -24.03 -18.07 -8.50
CA PHE A 454 -24.53 -16.98 -7.67
C PHE A 454 -25.82 -16.46 -8.29
N VAL A 455 -26.89 -16.36 -7.51
CA VAL A 455 -28.10 -15.65 -7.94
C VAL A 455 -28.09 -14.28 -7.29
N VAL A 456 -28.10 -13.25 -8.12
CA VAL A 456 -28.04 -11.85 -7.72
C VAL A 456 -29.31 -11.17 -8.21
N GLN A 457 -30.13 -10.73 -7.28
CA GLN A 457 -31.33 -9.99 -7.61
C GLN A 457 -31.07 -8.49 -7.59
N LYS A 458 -31.53 -7.82 -8.65
CA LYS A 458 -31.50 -6.39 -8.89
C LYS A 458 -32.85 -5.75 -8.61
N THR A 459 -32.80 -4.58 -7.99
CA THR A 459 -33.97 -3.70 -7.83
C THR A 459 -33.55 -2.24 -7.92
N GLY A 460 -34.51 -1.33 -7.95
CA GLY A 460 -34.25 0.11 -7.99
C GLY A 460 -34.53 0.80 -9.32
N ALA A 461 -34.84 0.04 -10.39
CA ALA A 461 -35.23 0.64 -11.67
C ALA A 461 -36.56 1.38 -11.54
N ARG A 462 -36.54 2.70 -11.77
CA ARG A 462 -37.72 3.58 -11.66
C ARG A 462 -37.72 4.59 -12.81
N ASP A 463 -38.88 4.78 -13.43
CA ASP A 463 -38.99 5.77 -14.50
C ASP A 463 -38.81 7.19 -13.95
N LYS A 464 -37.95 7.97 -14.62
CA LYS A 464 -37.63 9.39 -14.32
C LYS A 464 -37.25 9.70 -12.86
N LEU A 465 -36.74 8.73 -12.10
CA LEU A 465 -36.10 8.98 -10.80
C LEU A 465 -34.59 8.81 -10.90
N VAL A 466 -33.83 9.62 -10.18
CA VAL A 466 -32.36 9.50 -10.18
C VAL A 466 -31.81 9.80 -8.78
N ALA A 467 -30.81 9.05 -8.35
CA ALA A 467 -30.09 9.25 -7.10
C ALA A 467 -28.68 9.74 -7.39
N LEU A 468 -28.32 10.88 -6.80
CA LEU A 468 -26.93 11.33 -6.75
C LEU A 468 -26.25 10.67 -5.57
N THR A 469 -25.13 10.01 -5.84
CA THR A 469 -24.32 9.34 -4.82
C THR A 469 -22.90 9.89 -4.82
N PHE A 470 -22.30 10.00 -3.63
CA PHE A 470 -20.97 10.56 -3.45
C PHE A 470 -20.08 9.61 -2.66
N ASP A 471 -18.94 9.25 -3.24
CA ASP A 471 -17.95 8.35 -2.63
C ASP A 471 -16.68 9.11 -2.18
N ASP A 472 -15.87 8.44 -1.38
CA ASP A 472 -14.59 8.87 -0.80
C ASP A 472 -14.64 9.91 0.31
N GLY A 473 -15.80 10.49 0.60
CA GLY A 473 -16.00 11.47 1.65
C GLY A 473 -15.93 10.91 3.08
N PRO A 474 -15.95 11.80 4.09
CA PRO A 474 -16.06 13.24 3.96
C PRO A 474 -14.70 13.95 3.87
N ASP A 475 -14.57 14.91 2.96
CA ASP A 475 -13.44 15.85 2.89
C ASP A 475 -13.81 17.21 3.53
N PRO A 476 -12.93 17.81 4.36
CA PRO A 476 -13.23 19.07 5.05
C PRO A 476 -13.44 20.29 4.15
N LYS A 477 -12.97 20.24 2.91
CA LYS A 477 -13.06 21.32 1.93
C LYS A 477 -14.19 21.07 0.93
N TRP A 478 -14.28 19.86 0.38
CA TRP A 478 -15.17 19.58 -0.76
C TRP A 478 -16.58 19.18 -0.34
N THR A 479 -16.72 18.26 0.62
CA THR A 479 -18.04 17.80 1.08
C THR A 479 -18.93 18.94 1.57
N PRO A 480 -18.47 19.92 2.39
CA PRO A 480 -19.32 21.05 2.79
C PRO A 480 -19.77 21.94 1.62
N ALA A 481 -18.97 22.05 0.56
CA ALA A 481 -19.29 22.84 -0.62
C ALA A 481 -20.30 22.12 -1.52
N ILE A 482 -20.16 20.80 -1.67
CA ILE A 482 -21.14 19.95 -2.37
C ILE A 482 -22.49 19.99 -1.65
N LEU A 483 -22.50 19.80 -0.32
CA LEU A 483 -23.73 19.92 0.48
C LEU A 483 -24.42 21.27 0.28
N ALA A 484 -23.66 22.37 0.26
CA ALA A 484 -24.24 23.70 0.03
C ALA A 484 -24.90 23.85 -1.36
N VAL A 485 -24.39 23.16 -2.38
CA VAL A 485 -25.04 23.11 -3.70
C VAL A 485 -26.32 22.27 -3.64
N LEU A 486 -26.26 21.07 -3.06
CA LEU A 486 -27.43 20.19 -2.90
C LEU A 486 -28.57 20.89 -2.12
N GLU A 487 -28.23 21.56 -1.02
CA GLU A 487 -29.15 22.39 -0.23
C GLU A 487 -29.77 23.51 -1.08
N LYS A 488 -28.97 24.23 -1.87
CA LYS A 488 -29.45 25.31 -2.74
C LYS A 488 -30.49 24.82 -3.74
N TYR A 489 -30.31 23.61 -4.29
CA TYR A 489 -31.21 23.02 -5.27
C TYR A 489 -32.29 22.10 -4.67
N HIS A 490 -32.28 21.90 -3.34
CA HIS A 490 -33.19 21.01 -2.60
C HIS A 490 -33.15 19.56 -3.12
N VAL A 491 -31.94 19.08 -3.42
CA VAL A 491 -31.68 17.75 -3.98
C VAL A 491 -31.13 16.85 -2.87
N PRO A 492 -31.82 15.75 -2.50
CA PRO A 492 -31.26 14.77 -1.58
C PRO A 492 -30.20 13.92 -2.28
N ALA A 493 -29.19 13.49 -1.53
CA ALA A 493 -28.13 12.60 -2.01
C ALA A 493 -27.84 11.45 -1.02
N THR A 494 -27.00 10.51 -1.45
CA THR A 494 -26.49 9.41 -0.61
C THR A 494 -24.95 9.43 -0.60
N PHE A 495 -24.34 9.58 0.57
CA PHE A 495 -22.89 9.65 0.75
C PHE A 495 -22.34 8.33 1.29
N PHE A 496 -21.42 7.69 0.57
CA PHE A 496 -20.71 6.49 1.01
C PHE A 496 -19.40 6.88 1.70
N ILE A 497 -19.36 6.70 3.01
CA ILE A 497 -18.35 7.28 3.88
C ILE A 497 -17.17 6.34 4.09
N ILE A 498 -15.96 6.85 3.87
CA ILE A 498 -14.71 6.25 4.35
C ILE A 498 -14.56 6.58 5.85
N GLY A 499 -14.49 5.55 6.68
CA GLY A 499 -14.43 5.70 8.14
C GLY A 499 -13.24 6.52 8.61
N GLU A 500 -12.03 6.30 8.08
CA GLU A 500 -10.83 7.08 8.43
C GLU A 500 -11.04 8.59 8.20
N ASN A 501 -11.69 8.96 7.10
CA ASN A 501 -12.01 10.35 6.79
C ASN A 501 -13.03 10.93 7.78
N GLY A 502 -14.01 10.14 8.22
CA GLY A 502 -15.08 10.59 9.12
C GLY A 502 -14.65 10.88 10.56
N VAL A 503 -13.53 10.33 11.07
CA VAL A 503 -13.11 10.42 12.49
C VAL A 503 -13.03 11.85 13.00
N GLY A 504 -12.54 12.78 12.18
CA GLY A 504 -12.38 14.19 12.54
C GLY A 504 -13.61 15.07 12.32
N TYR A 505 -14.63 14.60 11.60
CA TYR A 505 -15.67 15.46 11.02
C TYR A 505 -17.09 15.09 11.47
N ARG A 506 -17.28 14.87 12.78
CA ARG A 506 -18.58 14.60 13.39
C ARG A 506 -19.69 15.56 12.94
N SER A 507 -19.41 16.87 12.92
CA SER A 507 -20.41 17.88 12.57
C SER A 507 -20.87 17.78 11.11
N LEU A 508 -20.03 17.26 10.23
CA LEU A 508 -20.33 17.13 8.80
C LEU A 508 -21.25 15.94 8.55
N LEU A 509 -21.00 14.81 9.21
CA LEU A 509 -21.91 13.65 9.19
C LEU A 509 -23.28 14.00 9.80
N GLN A 510 -23.30 14.83 10.85
CA GLN A 510 -24.55 15.32 11.43
C GLN A 510 -25.30 16.27 10.50
N ARG A 511 -24.58 17.10 9.73
CA ARG A 511 -25.17 17.98 8.71
C ARG A 511 -25.87 17.20 7.61
N MET A 512 -25.20 16.20 7.01
CA MET A 512 -25.79 15.30 6.01
C MET A 512 -27.16 14.75 6.45
N ILE A 513 -27.23 14.21 7.67
CA ILE A 513 -28.49 13.68 8.22
C ILE A 513 -29.54 14.77 8.44
N ALA A 514 -29.13 15.96 8.90
CA ALA A 514 -30.03 17.09 9.14
C ALA A 514 -30.63 17.65 7.84
N ASP A 515 -29.87 17.60 6.75
CA ASP A 515 -30.28 18.08 5.42
C ASP A 515 -31.14 17.05 4.66
N GLY A 516 -31.28 15.84 5.21
CA GLY A 516 -32.12 14.77 4.66
C GLY A 516 -31.37 13.80 3.76
N ASP A 517 -30.04 13.89 3.68
CA ASP A 517 -29.20 12.97 2.93
C ASP A 517 -29.07 11.61 3.62
N GLU A 518 -28.69 10.59 2.85
CA GLU A 518 -28.40 9.25 3.36
C GLU A 518 -26.91 9.02 3.49
N ILE A 519 -26.52 8.21 4.48
CA ILE A 519 -25.14 7.79 4.69
C ILE A 519 -25.06 6.27 4.46
N GLY A 520 -24.15 5.86 3.58
CA GLY A 520 -23.73 4.48 3.36
C GLY A 520 -22.32 4.22 3.86
N ASN A 521 -21.97 2.94 4.03
CA ASN A 521 -20.64 2.50 4.42
C ASN A 521 -19.77 2.29 3.16
N HIS A 522 -18.55 2.84 3.17
CA HIS A 522 -17.56 2.67 2.11
C HIS A 522 -16.23 2.11 2.64
N SER A 523 -16.30 1.22 3.64
CA SER A 523 -15.15 0.72 4.42
C SER A 523 -14.45 1.79 5.26
N TYR A 524 -13.42 1.42 6.03
CA TYR A 524 -12.72 2.32 6.94
C TYR A 524 -11.44 2.88 6.32
N THR A 525 -10.60 2.04 5.71
CA THR A 525 -9.33 2.41 5.07
C THR A 525 -9.37 2.41 3.54
N HIS A 526 -10.55 2.13 2.95
CA HIS A 526 -10.74 2.07 1.50
C HIS A 526 -9.88 1.00 0.78
N PRO A 527 -9.77 -0.26 1.30
CA PRO A 527 -9.04 -1.30 0.60
C PRO A 527 -9.86 -1.90 -0.56
N ASN A 528 -9.19 -2.52 -1.53
CA ASN A 528 -9.86 -3.42 -2.46
C ASN A 528 -10.38 -4.64 -1.68
N MET A 529 -11.70 -4.72 -1.52
CA MET A 529 -12.34 -5.71 -0.65
C MET A 529 -12.21 -7.15 -1.16
N ALA A 530 -11.93 -7.37 -2.46
CA ALA A 530 -11.66 -8.72 -2.98
C ALA A 530 -10.30 -9.27 -2.52
N ASP A 531 -9.35 -8.39 -2.20
CA ASP A 531 -8.02 -8.78 -1.72
C ASP A 531 -8.00 -9.03 -0.20
N GLU A 532 -9.08 -8.67 0.50
CA GLU A 532 -9.18 -8.74 1.96
C GLU A 532 -9.77 -10.07 2.46
N GLY A 533 -9.18 -10.60 3.54
CA GLY A 533 -9.73 -11.77 4.22
C GLY A 533 -11.04 -11.44 4.95
N ARG A 534 -11.84 -12.47 5.29
CA ARG A 534 -13.14 -12.30 5.97
C ARG A 534 -13.09 -11.44 7.25
N THR A 535 -12.00 -11.56 8.00
CA THR A 535 -11.78 -10.76 9.21
C THR A 535 -11.45 -9.29 8.88
N GLY A 536 -10.69 -9.05 7.81
CA GLY A 536 -10.37 -7.70 7.33
C GLY A 536 -11.64 -6.97 6.90
N VAL A 537 -12.43 -7.58 6.01
CA VAL A 537 -13.76 -7.07 5.60
C VAL A 537 -14.66 -6.77 6.80
N ALA A 538 -14.66 -7.64 7.81
CA ALA A 538 -15.45 -7.41 9.02
C ALA A 538 -15.00 -6.18 9.80
N LEU A 539 -13.69 -6.01 10.00
CA LEU A 539 -13.13 -4.88 10.73
C LEU A 539 -13.38 -3.55 10.00
N GLU A 540 -13.19 -3.53 8.68
CA GLU A 540 -13.46 -2.39 7.81
C GLU A 540 -14.92 -1.92 7.90
N LEU A 541 -15.87 -2.85 7.71
CA LEU A 541 -17.30 -2.54 7.80
C LEU A 541 -17.69 -2.10 9.21
N ASN A 542 -17.24 -2.82 10.24
CA ASN A 542 -17.64 -2.55 11.61
C ASN A 542 -17.07 -1.22 12.15
N ALA A 543 -15.83 -0.89 11.80
CA ALA A 543 -15.21 0.35 12.26
C ALA A 543 -15.94 1.59 11.69
N THR A 544 -16.27 1.56 10.40
CA THR A 544 -17.06 2.63 9.76
C THR A 544 -18.48 2.68 10.30
N GLN A 545 -19.11 1.52 10.52
CA GLN A 545 -20.43 1.44 11.13
C GLN A 545 -20.46 2.08 12.51
N ARG A 546 -19.53 1.72 13.40
CA ARG A 546 -19.45 2.27 14.76
C ARG A 546 -19.19 3.77 14.75
N LEU A 547 -18.38 4.25 13.82
CA LEU A 547 -18.16 5.68 13.65
C LEU A 547 -19.46 6.41 13.26
N ILE A 548 -20.19 5.90 12.26
CA ILE A 548 -21.46 6.49 11.81
C ILE A 548 -22.46 6.48 12.96
N GLU A 549 -22.60 5.37 13.67
CA GLU A 549 -23.48 5.23 14.84
C GLU A 549 -23.12 6.22 15.95
N ALA A 550 -21.83 6.33 16.30
CA ALA A 550 -21.32 7.26 17.31
C ALA A 550 -21.65 8.71 16.96
N TYR A 551 -21.43 9.11 15.72
CA TYR A 551 -21.49 10.52 15.36
C TYR A 551 -22.89 11.00 15.01
N THR A 552 -23.70 10.13 14.41
CA THR A 552 -25.05 10.47 13.93
C THR A 552 -26.17 9.98 14.86
N GLY A 553 -25.90 9.00 15.73
CA GLY A 553 -26.93 8.29 16.49
C GLY A 553 -27.79 7.35 15.64
N ARG A 554 -27.41 7.14 14.37
CA ARG A 554 -28.07 6.25 13.41
C ARG A 554 -27.08 5.22 12.88
N SER A 555 -27.59 4.02 12.67
CA SER A 555 -26.92 2.94 11.95
C SER A 555 -27.04 3.20 10.44
N THR A 556 -26.23 2.56 9.60
CA THR A 556 -26.48 2.48 8.16
C THR A 556 -26.63 1.03 7.70
N ARG A 557 -27.45 0.84 6.67
CA ARG A 557 -27.69 -0.43 5.98
C ARG A 557 -27.37 -0.35 4.49
N LEU A 558 -26.76 0.73 4.03
CA LEU A 558 -26.30 0.88 2.65
C LEU A 558 -24.80 0.64 2.61
N PHE A 559 -24.33 -0.11 1.63
CA PHE A 559 -22.91 -0.37 1.42
C PHE A 559 -22.59 -0.29 -0.06
N ARG A 560 -21.46 0.35 -0.37
CA ARG A 560 -20.81 0.29 -1.68
C ARG A 560 -19.38 -0.12 -1.44
N ALA A 561 -18.91 -1.15 -2.14
CA ALA A 561 -17.56 -1.65 -1.94
C ALA A 561 -16.55 -0.75 -2.69
N PRO A 562 -15.44 -0.35 -2.05
CA PRO A 562 -14.35 0.37 -2.74
C PRO A 562 -13.89 -0.35 -4.01
N TYR A 563 -13.63 0.39 -5.08
CA TYR A 563 -13.22 -0.14 -6.40
C TYR A 563 -14.24 -1.05 -7.10
N PHE A 564 -15.42 -1.26 -6.51
CA PHE A 564 -16.50 -2.08 -7.07
C PHE A 564 -17.70 -1.19 -7.33
N GLY A 565 -17.87 -0.84 -8.61
CA GLY A 565 -18.84 0.15 -9.05
C GLY A 565 -19.50 -0.23 -10.36
N ASP A 566 -19.60 -1.51 -10.70
CA ASP A 566 -20.47 -1.92 -11.80
C ASP A 566 -21.75 -2.47 -11.18
N ALA A 567 -22.90 -1.99 -11.65
CA ALA A 567 -24.21 -2.50 -11.21
C ALA A 567 -24.45 -3.97 -11.61
N GLU A 568 -23.46 -4.61 -12.24
CA GLU A 568 -23.45 -6.04 -12.55
C GLU A 568 -22.12 -6.63 -12.06
N PRO A 569 -22.03 -7.08 -10.80
CA PRO A 569 -20.92 -7.94 -10.39
C PRO A 569 -21.06 -9.27 -11.16
N THR A 570 -20.26 -9.44 -12.21
CA THR A 570 -20.35 -10.60 -13.10
C THR A 570 -19.35 -11.69 -12.73
N THR A 571 -18.47 -11.43 -11.75
CA THR A 571 -17.49 -12.41 -11.28
C THR A 571 -17.70 -12.84 -9.82
N PRO A 572 -17.38 -14.11 -9.47
CA PRO A 572 -17.40 -14.59 -8.09
C PRO A 572 -16.59 -13.76 -7.09
N ASP A 573 -15.48 -13.18 -7.54
CA ASP A 573 -14.57 -12.38 -6.69
C ASP A 573 -15.21 -11.02 -6.30
N GLU A 574 -16.07 -10.46 -7.15
CA GLU A 574 -16.83 -9.24 -6.87
C GLU A 574 -18.01 -9.50 -5.92
N LEU A 575 -18.60 -10.69 -5.96
CA LEU A 575 -19.73 -11.07 -5.12
C LEU A 575 -19.36 -11.49 -3.70
N GLY A 576 -18.12 -11.92 -3.48
CA GLY A 576 -17.62 -12.30 -2.14
C GLY A 576 -17.78 -11.17 -1.10
N PRO A 577 -17.24 -9.97 -1.34
CA PRO A 577 -17.42 -8.80 -0.47
C PRO A 577 -18.88 -8.37 -0.31
N ALA A 578 -19.65 -8.35 -1.41
CA ALA A 578 -21.07 -8.02 -1.42
C ALA A 578 -21.88 -8.97 -0.51
N LEU A 579 -21.64 -10.28 -0.61
CA LEU A 579 -22.26 -11.30 0.24
C LEU A 579 -21.86 -11.12 1.71
N GLN A 580 -20.60 -10.82 2.00
CA GLN A 580 -20.14 -10.59 3.37
C GLN A 580 -20.78 -9.35 4.00
N ALA A 581 -20.93 -8.27 3.24
CA ALA A 581 -21.67 -7.09 3.67
C ALA A 581 -23.16 -7.44 3.87
N GLN A 582 -23.76 -8.18 2.95
CA GLN A 582 -25.16 -8.60 3.07
C GLN A 582 -25.44 -9.48 4.28
N GLN A 583 -24.54 -10.43 4.59
CA GLN A 583 -24.62 -11.26 5.81
C GLN A 583 -24.55 -10.43 7.10
N ARG A 584 -24.06 -9.19 7.00
CA ARG A 584 -24.03 -8.21 8.10
C ARG A 584 -25.18 -7.21 8.06
N GLY A 585 -26.16 -7.44 7.17
CA GLY A 585 -27.39 -6.68 7.10
C GLY A 585 -27.33 -5.44 6.19
N TYR A 586 -26.26 -5.28 5.41
CA TYR A 586 -26.16 -4.24 4.39
C TYR A 586 -26.90 -4.60 3.10
N THR A 587 -27.33 -3.58 2.37
CA THR A 587 -27.83 -3.63 1.00
C THR A 587 -26.76 -3.05 0.11
N VAL A 588 -26.37 -3.78 -0.92
CA VAL A 588 -25.27 -3.40 -1.80
C VAL A 588 -25.79 -2.47 -2.89
N VAL A 589 -25.11 -1.35 -3.09
CA VAL A 589 -25.51 -0.30 -4.04
C VAL A 589 -24.45 -0.18 -5.13
N GLY A 590 -24.78 -0.65 -6.33
CA GLY A 590 -23.98 -0.47 -7.53
C GLY A 590 -24.25 0.89 -8.20
N LEU A 591 -23.86 0.98 -9.47
CA LEU A 591 -24.08 2.15 -10.34
C LEU A 591 -23.90 1.74 -11.81
N HIS A 592 -24.56 2.46 -12.72
CA HIS A 592 -24.32 2.34 -14.16
C HIS A 592 -23.81 3.65 -14.77
N VAL A 593 -23.88 4.77 -14.02
CA VAL A 593 -23.47 6.09 -14.48
C VAL A 593 -22.25 6.54 -13.68
N ASP A 594 -21.07 6.52 -14.32
CA ASP A 594 -19.80 7.01 -13.76
C ASP A 594 -19.10 7.95 -14.77
N PRO A 595 -19.20 9.28 -14.60
CA PRO A 595 -18.51 10.24 -15.46
C PRO A 595 -16.99 10.28 -15.22
N SER A 596 -16.43 9.43 -14.35
CA SER A 596 -15.01 9.41 -13.97
C SER A 596 -14.52 10.78 -13.45
N ASP A 597 -15.36 11.50 -12.71
CA ASP A 597 -15.07 12.84 -12.19
C ASP A 597 -13.80 12.88 -11.32
N TRP A 598 -13.50 11.78 -10.63
CA TRP A 598 -12.27 11.58 -9.87
C TRP A 598 -10.99 11.74 -10.70
N LYS A 599 -11.02 11.39 -12.00
CA LYS A 599 -9.90 11.57 -12.96
C LYS A 599 -9.73 13.01 -13.42
N ARG A 600 -10.70 13.88 -13.17
CA ARG A 600 -10.74 15.30 -13.57
C ARG A 600 -10.70 15.50 -15.11
N PRO A 601 -11.59 14.86 -15.89
CA PRO A 601 -11.60 14.95 -17.36
C PRO A 601 -12.04 16.33 -17.91
N GLY A 602 -12.57 17.21 -17.06
CA GLY A 602 -13.09 18.53 -17.41
C GLY A 602 -14.59 18.62 -17.14
N VAL A 603 -15.06 19.80 -16.69
CA VAL A 603 -16.48 20.04 -16.35
C VAL A 603 -17.44 19.68 -17.49
N PRO A 604 -17.22 20.10 -18.76
CA PRO A 604 -18.15 19.76 -19.84
C PRO A 604 -18.26 18.26 -20.10
N TYR A 605 -17.17 17.50 -19.92
CA TYR A 605 -17.19 16.05 -20.07
C TYR A 605 -18.04 15.41 -18.97
N ILE A 606 -17.83 15.82 -17.71
CA ILE A 606 -18.58 15.28 -16.56
C ILE A 606 -20.08 15.52 -16.76
N VAL A 607 -20.48 16.75 -17.09
CA VAL A 607 -21.89 17.11 -17.31
C VAL A 607 -22.51 16.31 -18.45
N ASN A 608 -21.86 16.29 -19.62
CA ASN A 608 -22.41 15.61 -20.80
C ASN A 608 -22.48 14.09 -20.60
N SER A 609 -21.41 13.47 -20.08
CA SER A 609 -21.38 12.01 -19.81
C SER A 609 -22.50 11.62 -18.85
N THR A 610 -22.68 12.36 -17.74
CA THR A 610 -23.75 12.08 -16.78
C THR A 610 -25.13 12.21 -17.40
N ILE A 611 -25.41 13.27 -18.16
CA ILE A 611 -26.73 13.47 -18.77
C ILE A 611 -26.99 12.42 -19.87
N ASP A 612 -26.01 12.16 -20.73
CA ASP A 612 -26.12 11.20 -21.84
C ASP A 612 -26.33 9.77 -21.31
N GLU A 613 -25.61 9.37 -20.25
CA GLU A 613 -25.76 8.05 -19.66
C GLU A 613 -27.09 7.87 -18.92
N VAL A 614 -27.56 8.90 -18.19
CA VAL A 614 -28.87 8.86 -17.51
C VAL A 614 -30.03 8.83 -18.50
N THR A 615 -29.94 9.60 -19.59
CA THR A 615 -30.98 9.68 -20.63
C THR A 615 -30.94 8.51 -21.61
N GLY A 616 -29.77 7.88 -21.78
CA GLY A 616 -29.55 6.70 -22.62
C GLY A 616 -29.87 5.36 -21.96
N GLY A 617 -30.38 5.35 -20.73
CA GLY A 617 -30.77 4.13 -20.01
C GLY A 617 -31.81 3.31 -20.78
N THR A 618 -31.66 1.98 -20.76
CA THR A 618 -32.57 1.03 -21.42
C THR A 618 -33.32 0.20 -20.38
N PRO A 619 -34.38 -0.54 -20.76
CA PRO A 619 -35.03 -1.48 -19.84
C PRO A 619 -34.08 -2.51 -19.22
N ASP A 620 -32.95 -2.79 -19.87
CA ASP A 620 -32.00 -3.83 -19.44
C ASP A 620 -30.77 -3.22 -18.74
N ARG A 621 -30.48 -1.92 -18.95
CA ARG A 621 -29.47 -1.16 -18.22
C ARG A 621 -30.10 0.11 -17.63
N SER A 622 -30.55 0.02 -16.38
CA SER A 622 -31.09 1.17 -15.65
C SER A 622 -30.02 2.22 -15.40
N ALA A 623 -30.39 3.50 -15.43
CA ALA A 623 -29.47 4.61 -15.19
C ALA A 623 -30.04 5.53 -14.10
N ASN A 624 -30.40 4.93 -12.97
CA ASN A 624 -31.05 5.55 -11.83
C ASN A 624 -30.04 5.99 -10.76
N ILE A 625 -28.84 5.44 -10.70
CA ILE A 625 -27.80 5.80 -9.71
C ILE A 625 -26.58 6.42 -10.40
N VAL A 626 -26.30 7.68 -10.06
CA VAL A 626 -25.13 8.44 -10.52
C VAL A 626 -24.06 8.44 -9.45
N LEU A 627 -22.84 8.04 -9.80
CA LEU A 627 -21.65 8.15 -8.96
C LEU A 627 -20.91 9.46 -9.22
N LEU A 628 -20.61 10.19 -8.15
CA LEU A 628 -19.66 11.30 -8.10
C LEU A 628 -18.77 11.12 -6.86
N HIS A 629 -17.72 11.92 -6.73
CA HIS A 629 -16.80 11.83 -5.60
C HIS A 629 -16.75 13.14 -4.80
N ASP A 630 -16.88 13.05 -3.47
CA ASP A 630 -16.73 14.19 -2.56
C ASP A 630 -15.40 14.14 -1.76
N GLY A 631 -14.59 13.10 -1.95
CA GLY A 631 -13.24 12.94 -1.40
C GLY A 631 -12.17 12.56 -2.42
N GLY A 632 -11.04 11.99 -1.97
CA GLY A 632 -10.04 11.39 -2.86
C GLY A 632 -9.25 12.38 -3.75
N GLY A 633 -9.04 13.63 -3.31
CA GLY A 633 -8.20 14.61 -4.01
C GLY A 633 -8.90 15.93 -4.32
N ASP A 634 -8.53 16.59 -5.42
CA ASP A 634 -9.12 17.87 -5.83
C ASP A 634 -10.45 17.66 -6.58
N ARG A 635 -11.57 18.05 -5.95
CA ARG A 635 -12.94 17.87 -6.47
C ARG A 635 -13.56 19.14 -7.06
N GLN A 636 -12.76 20.14 -7.44
CA GLN A 636 -13.30 21.39 -8.00
C GLN A 636 -14.18 21.15 -9.25
N GLN A 637 -13.80 20.25 -10.15
CA GLN A 637 -14.58 19.97 -11.36
C GLN A 637 -15.92 19.32 -11.06
N THR A 638 -15.98 18.41 -10.07
CA THR A 638 -17.23 17.80 -9.59
C THR A 638 -18.16 18.87 -9.02
N LEU A 639 -17.62 19.77 -8.19
CA LEU A 639 -18.36 20.87 -7.60
C LEU A 639 -18.92 21.83 -8.67
N ASP A 640 -18.12 22.15 -9.68
CA ASP A 640 -18.51 23.06 -10.77
C ASP A 640 -19.54 22.40 -11.72
N ALA A 641 -19.46 21.09 -11.94
CA ALA A 641 -20.40 20.34 -12.78
C ALA A 641 -21.77 20.12 -12.13
N LEU A 642 -21.82 19.99 -10.80
CA LEU A 642 -23.01 19.58 -10.06
C LEU A 642 -24.25 20.46 -10.33
N PRO A 643 -24.18 21.81 -10.34
CA PRO A 643 -25.33 22.64 -10.70
C PRO A 643 -25.88 22.35 -12.12
N GLU A 644 -24.99 22.17 -13.10
CA GLU A 644 -25.37 21.92 -14.49
C GLU A 644 -26.00 20.53 -14.67
N ILE A 645 -25.50 19.52 -13.94
CA ILE A 645 -26.10 18.16 -13.90
C ILE A 645 -27.52 18.24 -13.32
N ILE A 646 -27.70 18.91 -12.19
CA ILE A 646 -29.00 19.04 -11.51
C ILE A 646 -30.01 19.72 -12.44
N GLU A 647 -29.65 20.87 -13.00
CA GLU A 647 -30.53 21.62 -13.89
C GLU A 647 -30.81 20.88 -15.20
N GLY A 648 -29.80 20.19 -15.77
CA GLY A 648 -29.92 19.40 -16.98
C GLY A 648 -30.91 18.24 -16.83
N LEU A 649 -30.74 17.42 -15.78
CA LEU A 649 -31.62 16.27 -15.53
C LEU A 649 -33.04 16.70 -15.14
N GLN A 650 -33.20 17.81 -14.40
CA GLN A 650 -34.53 18.38 -14.12
C GLN A 650 -35.24 18.86 -15.39
N LYS A 651 -34.51 19.46 -16.35
CA LYS A 651 -35.07 19.85 -17.66
C LYS A 651 -35.53 18.63 -18.47
N GLU A 652 -34.80 17.52 -18.37
CA GLU A 652 -35.17 16.22 -18.95
C GLU A 652 -36.29 15.48 -18.18
N GLY A 653 -36.83 16.10 -17.12
CA GLY A 653 -37.98 15.62 -16.35
C GLY A 653 -37.64 14.64 -15.23
N TYR A 654 -36.37 14.46 -14.86
CA TYR A 654 -35.97 13.59 -13.77
C TYR A 654 -36.21 14.24 -12.40
N ARG A 655 -36.61 13.42 -11.42
CA ARG A 655 -36.71 13.82 -10.02
C ARG A 655 -35.61 13.16 -9.20
N PHE A 656 -34.86 13.97 -8.46
CA PHE A 656 -33.84 13.49 -7.54
C PHE A 656 -34.44 12.85 -6.29
N VAL A 657 -33.94 11.67 -5.92
CA VAL A 657 -34.35 10.90 -4.74
C VAL A 657 -33.14 10.20 -4.13
N PRO A 658 -33.13 9.89 -2.82
CA PRO A 658 -32.07 9.07 -2.24
C PRO A 658 -32.21 7.59 -2.65
N VAL A 659 -31.14 6.82 -2.49
CA VAL A 659 -31.09 5.40 -2.90
C VAL A 659 -32.20 4.55 -2.27
N SER A 660 -32.57 4.81 -1.01
CA SER A 660 -33.67 4.06 -0.35
C SER A 660 -34.99 4.15 -1.11
N THR A 661 -35.30 5.29 -1.72
CA THR A 661 -36.56 5.51 -2.43
C THR A 661 -36.62 4.68 -3.71
N LEU A 662 -35.49 4.51 -4.40
CA LEU A 662 -35.38 3.61 -5.56
C LEU A 662 -35.70 2.17 -5.14
N ALA A 663 -35.15 1.73 -4.00
CA ALA A 663 -35.39 0.41 -3.40
C ALA A 663 -36.83 0.21 -2.86
N GLY A 664 -37.68 1.23 -2.85
CA GLY A 664 -39.00 1.17 -2.21
C GLY A 664 -38.93 1.13 -0.67
N LEU A 665 -37.81 1.58 -0.10
CA LEU A 665 -37.56 1.66 1.34
C LEU A 665 -37.66 3.11 1.82
N ARG A 666 -37.91 3.28 3.11
CA ARG A 666 -37.82 4.60 3.77
C ARG A 666 -36.44 4.83 4.37
N GLN A 667 -36.08 6.09 4.51
CA GLN A 667 -34.81 6.52 5.12
C GLN A 667 -34.60 5.96 6.55
N ASP A 668 -35.66 5.83 7.37
CA ASP A 668 -35.59 5.23 8.71
C ASP A 668 -35.31 3.71 8.70
N GLN A 669 -35.60 3.03 7.58
CA GLN A 669 -35.32 1.61 7.42
C GLN A 669 -33.87 1.36 7.00
N VAL A 670 -33.29 2.24 6.18
CA VAL A 670 -31.88 2.15 5.76
C VAL A 670 -30.92 2.82 6.74
N MET A 671 -31.41 3.77 7.55
CA MET A 671 -30.64 4.39 8.63
C MET A 671 -31.38 4.35 9.97
N PRO A 672 -31.57 3.16 10.59
CA PRO A 672 -32.35 3.05 11.81
C PRO A 672 -31.66 3.74 12.99
N ALA A 673 -32.46 4.28 13.93
CA ALA A 673 -31.94 4.83 15.16
C ALA A 673 -31.29 3.73 16.01
N VAL A 674 -30.14 4.01 16.61
CA VAL A 674 -29.44 3.06 17.48
C VAL A 674 -30.23 2.86 18.78
N ALA A 675 -30.43 1.60 19.20
CA ALA A 675 -31.20 1.25 20.40
C ALA A 675 -30.52 0.12 21.22
N GLY A 676 -30.95 -0.05 22.47
CA GLY A 676 -30.52 -1.18 23.32
C GLY A 676 -29.05 -1.13 23.75
N PHE A 677 -28.36 -2.28 23.76
CA PHE A 677 -26.94 -2.39 24.14
C PHE A 677 -26.01 -1.63 23.19
N ASP A 678 -26.37 -1.53 21.90
CA ASP A 678 -25.61 -0.74 20.93
C ASP A 678 -25.61 0.74 21.31
N LEU A 679 -26.69 1.30 21.88
CA LEU A 679 -26.70 2.69 22.31
C LEU A 679 -25.68 2.98 23.43
N ILE A 680 -25.47 2.04 24.35
CA ILE A 680 -24.49 2.18 25.45
C ILE A 680 -23.07 2.05 24.88
N ALA A 681 -22.83 1.10 23.98
CA ALA A 681 -21.54 0.94 23.30
C ALA A 681 -21.21 2.20 22.48
N VAL A 682 -22.16 2.69 21.69
CA VAL A 682 -22.05 3.90 20.87
C VAL A 682 -21.78 5.15 21.71
N GLN A 683 -22.40 5.28 22.90
CA GLN A 683 -22.08 6.38 23.82
C GLN A 683 -20.64 6.31 24.36
N ALA A 684 -20.12 5.11 24.62
CA ALA A 684 -18.71 4.92 24.98
C ALA A 684 -17.79 5.21 23.78
N ASP A 685 -18.18 4.78 22.58
CA ASP A 685 -17.46 4.98 21.33
C ASP A 685 -17.36 6.47 20.96
N VAL A 686 -18.39 7.29 21.24
CA VAL A 686 -18.31 8.75 21.07
C VAL A 686 -17.14 9.34 21.84
N GLY A 687 -16.98 8.96 23.11
CA GLY A 687 -15.87 9.43 23.94
C GLY A 687 -14.51 8.97 23.40
N LEU A 688 -14.47 7.76 22.85
CA LEU A 688 -13.26 7.10 22.37
C LEU A 688 -12.80 7.63 21.02
N PHE A 689 -13.71 7.78 20.05
CA PHE A 689 -13.45 8.44 18.77
C PHE A 689 -13.15 9.92 18.95
N ALA A 690 -13.83 10.64 19.87
CA ALA A 690 -13.48 12.02 20.19
C ALA A 690 -12.09 12.13 20.82
N MET A 691 -11.72 11.21 21.71
CA MET A 691 -10.37 11.13 22.27
C MET A 691 -9.34 10.83 21.18
N LEU A 692 -9.63 9.89 20.28
CA LEU A 692 -8.77 9.56 19.15
C LEU A 692 -8.56 10.76 18.22
N ALA A 693 -9.64 11.44 17.81
CA ALA A 693 -9.59 12.65 17.00
C ALA A 693 -8.79 13.77 17.67
N THR A 694 -8.98 13.96 18.98
CA THR A 694 -8.23 14.95 19.78
C THR A 694 -6.75 14.59 19.88
N LEU A 695 -6.44 13.30 20.04
CA LEU A 695 -5.06 12.80 20.11
C LEU A 695 -4.35 12.98 18.77
N LEU A 696 -5.00 12.61 17.65
CA LEU A 696 -4.46 12.79 16.30
C LEU A 696 -4.22 14.28 16.02
N SER A 697 -5.21 15.13 16.26
CA SER A 697 -5.08 16.59 16.11
C SER A 697 -3.98 17.16 17.01
N GLY A 698 -3.86 16.65 18.25
CA GLY A 698 -2.82 17.04 19.19
C GLY A 698 -1.43 16.65 18.73
N LEU A 699 -1.28 15.49 18.08
CA LEU A 699 -0.02 15.05 17.47
C LEU A 699 0.37 15.96 16.30
N ASP A 700 -0.57 16.33 15.44
CA ASP A 700 -0.31 17.24 14.31
C ASP A 700 0.20 18.61 14.79
N TRP A 701 -0.47 19.19 15.79
CA TRP A 701 -0.03 20.44 16.41
C TRP A 701 1.32 20.29 17.11
N LEU A 702 1.53 19.17 17.83
CA LEU A 702 2.80 18.87 18.47
C LEU A 702 3.94 18.83 17.44
N PHE A 703 3.73 18.19 16.27
CA PHE A 703 4.71 18.14 15.20
C PHE A 703 4.95 19.51 14.59
N PHE A 704 3.90 20.26 14.28
CA PHE A 704 4.01 21.62 13.77
C PHE A 704 4.88 22.48 14.70
N PHE A 705 4.53 22.53 15.99
CA PHE A 705 5.27 23.32 16.97
C PHE A 705 6.69 22.79 17.19
N ALA A 706 6.90 21.48 17.24
CA ALA A 706 8.24 20.90 17.42
C ALA A 706 9.17 21.24 16.23
N ILE A 707 8.67 21.09 15.00
CA ILE A 707 9.44 21.41 13.78
C ILE A 707 9.70 22.92 13.71
N ALA A 708 8.67 23.75 13.89
CA ALA A 708 8.79 25.21 13.86
C ALA A 708 9.78 25.71 14.92
N LEU A 709 9.70 25.19 16.15
CA LEU A 709 10.60 25.54 17.24
C LEU A 709 12.04 25.08 16.97
N GLY A 710 12.23 23.88 16.41
CA GLY A 710 13.54 23.37 16.00
C GLY A 710 14.20 24.24 14.92
N ILE A 711 13.44 24.62 13.88
CA ILE A 711 13.89 25.52 12.81
C ILE A 711 14.21 26.90 13.38
N MET A 712 13.32 27.47 14.19
CA MET A 712 13.50 28.77 14.82
C MET A 712 14.75 28.79 15.70
N ARG A 713 15.00 27.74 16.48
CA ARG A 713 16.24 27.60 17.27
C ARG A 713 17.47 27.54 16.37
N ALA A 714 17.47 26.69 15.34
CA ALA A 714 18.62 26.53 14.46
C ALA A 714 18.97 27.85 13.75
N LEU A 715 17.98 28.47 13.10
CA LEU A 715 18.16 29.76 12.44
C LEU A 715 18.54 30.87 13.43
N GLY A 716 17.90 30.90 14.61
CA GLY A 716 18.17 31.88 15.66
C GLY A 716 19.60 31.79 16.20
N LEU A 717 20.07 30.58 16.56
CA LEU A 717 21.44 30.37 17.04
C LEU A 717 22.47 30.69 15.97
N THR A 718 22.24 30.29 14.72
CA THR A 718 23.14 30.58 13.60
C THR A 718 23.17 32.07 13.27
N ALA A 719 22.01 32.74 13.21
CA ALA A 719 21.91 34.17 12.97
C ALA A 719 22.62 34.95 14.07
N LEU A 720 22.36 34.61 15.34
CA LEU A 720 23.10 35.17 16.47
C LEU A 720 24.59 34.95 16.27
N ALA A 721 25.05 33.71 16.04
CA ALA A 721 26.46 33.37 15.87
C ALA A 721 27.18 34.18 14.77
N LEU A 722 26.48 34.51 13.68
CA LEU A 722 26.98 35.33 12.56
C LEU A 722 27.27 36.77 12.93
N PHE A 723 26.49 37.38 13.81
CA PHE A 723 26.76 38.75 14.25
C PHE A 723 28.04 38.77 15.07
N PRO A 724 29.10 39.47 14.64
CA PRO A 724 30.27 39.65 15.49
C PRO A 724 29.79 40.27 16.78
N GLU A 725 30.15 39.70 17.94
CA GLU A 725 30.12 40.50 19.16
C GLU A 725 30.90 41.77 18.81
N ARG A 726 30.24 42.94 18.88
CA ARG A 726 30.91 44.23 18.77
C ARG A 726 32.05 44.14 19.76
N ARG A 727 33.27 43.87 19.27
CA ARG A 727 34.45 43.48 20.04
C ARG A 727 34.34 44.06 21.43
N ILE A 728 33.82 43.30 22.39
CA ILE A 728 33.81 43.75 23.78
C ILE A 728 35.29 43.64 24.11
N GLY A 729 36.03 44.74 23.94
CA GLY A 729 37.45 44.78 23.59
C GLY A 729 38.27 43.63 24.17
N LEU A 730 38.61 42.64 23.35
CA LEU A 730 39.64 41.65 23.69
C LEU A 730 40.81 42.44 24.28
N PRO A 731 41.22 42.20 25.53
CA PRO A 731 42.38 42.86 26.11
C PRO A 731 43.53 42.70 25.13
N ASN A 732 44.07 43.81 24.64
CA ASN A 732 45.06 43.78 23.59
C ASN A 732 46.34 43.17 24.17
N ILE A 733 46.70 41.95 23.77
CA ILE A 733 47.90 41.27 24.29
C ILE A 733 49.15 42.11 24.01
N ALA A 734 49.13 42.92 22.93
CA ALA A 734 50.21 43.83 22.55
C ALA A 734 50.31 45.11 23.41
N SER A 735 49.29 45.48 24.21
CA SER A 735 49.35 46.68 25.06
C SER A 735 49.95 46.44 26.45
N GLY A 736 50.31 45.18 26.78
CA GLY A 736 50.83 44.85 28.12
C GLY A 736 49.76 44.75 29.22
N ASP A 737 48.47 44.85 28.87
CA ASP A 737 47.34 44.83 29.82
C ASP A 737 46.89 43.41 30.23
N ALA A 738 47.37 42.37 29.56
CA ALA A 738 47.15 40.99 30.02
C ALA A 738 48.02 40.74 31.27
N PRO A 739 47.56 39.97 32.27
CA PRO A 739 48.41 39.54 33.38
C PRO A 739 49.46 38.55 32.87
N SER A 740 50.43 39.02 32.07
CA SER A 740 51.42 38.22 31.33
C SER A 740 52.49 37.62 32.24
N THR A 741 52.46 37.93 33.54
CA THR A 741 53.41 37.47 34.55
C THR A 741 52.74 36.83 35.76
N ALA A 742 51.41 36.74 35.82
CA ALA A 742 50.73 36.13 36.97
C ALA A 742 50.94 34.60 36.97
N LEU A 743 51.18 34.02 38.15
CA LEU A 743 51.29 32.57 38.28
C LEU A 743 49.95 31.91 37.93
N VAL A 744 49.98 30.94 37.01
CA VAL A 744 48.83 30.12 36.62
C VAL A 744 49.01 28.71 37.17
N SER A 745 48.00 28.19 37.88
CA SER A 745 47.99 26.80 38.34
C SER A 745 47.19 25.95 37.37
N VAL A 746 47.85 25.02 36.69
CA VAL A 746 47.21 24.04 35.81
C VAL A 746 46.98 22.75 36.60
N ILE A 747 45.72 22.38 36.82
CA ILE A 747 45.34 21.18 37.56
C ILE A 747 44.91 20.09 36.57
N ILE A 748 45.55 18.93 36.66
CA ILE A 748 45.28 17.76 35.81
C ILE A 748 44.79 16.61 36.70
N PRO A 749 43.46 16.40 36.85
CA PRO A 749 42.94 15.22 37.52
C PRO A 749 43.15 13.97 36.66
N ALA A 750 43.66 12.91 37.28
CA ALA A 750 43.97 11.65 36.63
C ALA A 750 43.42 10.46 37.44
N PHE A 751 42.87 9.45 36.75
CA PHE A 751 42.50 8.17 37.35
C PHE A 751 42.58 7.06 36.29
N ASN A 752 43.58 6.20 36.37
CA ASN A 752 44.06 5.22 35.37
C ASN A 752 44.37 5.79 33.96
N GLU A 753 45.15 6.86 33.87
CA GLU A 753 45.45 7.59 32.65
C GLU A 753 46.87 7.33 32.12
N GLU A 754 47.44 6.14 32.37
CA GLU A 754 48.84 5.81 32.02
C GLU A 754 49.19 6.00 30.53
N ARG A 755 48.20 5.90 29.64
CA ARG A 755 48.39 6.03 28.19
C ARG A 755 48.51 7.46 27.69
N VAL A 756 48.05 8.44 28.46
CA VAL A 756 47.87 9.83 27.99
C VAL A 756 48.51 10.87 28.91
N ILE A 757 48.74 10.55 30.18
CA ILE A 757 49.13 11.53 31.20
C ILE A 757 50.47 12.23 30.89
N GLU A 758 51.48 11.49 30.41
CA GLU A 758 52.80 12.06 30.09
C GLU A 758 52.70 13.12 29.00
N ALA A 759 51.96 12.82 27.92
CA ALA A 759 51.79 13.73 26.80
C ALA A 759 51.06 15.00 27.23
N SER A 760 50.02 14.87 28.06
CA SER A 760 49.25 15.99 28.59
C SER A 760 50.11 16.92 29.45
N VAL A 761 50.91 16.38 30.37
CA VAL A 761 51.86 17.16 31.18
C VAL A 761 52.89 17.86 30.29
N ARG A 762 53.48 17.13 29.33
CA ARG A 762 54.45 17.69 28.38
C ARG A 762 53.86 18.88 27.61
N ARG A 763 52.64 18.77 27.10
CA ARG A 763 52.00 19.85 26.33
C ARG A 763 51.68 21.09 27.14
N ILE A 764 51.40 20.95 28.43
CA ILE A 764 51.27 22.11 29.31
C ILE A 764 52.63 22.78 29.54
N LEU A 765 53.71 22.00 29.67
CA LEU A 765 55.07 22.54 29.81
C LEU A 765 55.61 23.20 28.53
N ASP A 766 55.13 22.77 27.35
CA ASP A 766 55.42 23.35 26.02
C ASP A 766 54.65 24.65 25.73
N SER A 767 53.78 25.11 26.65
CA SER A 767 52.98 26.32 26.52
C SER A 767 53.86 27.58 26.37
N ASP A 768 53.39 28.56 25.59
CA ASP A 768 54.04 29.87 25.43
C ASP A 768 53.94 30.77 26.68
N TYR A 769 53.12 30.36 27.64
CA TYR A 769 52.96 31.03 28.93
C TYR A 769 54.03 30.56 29.94
N ALA A 770 54.99 31.42 30.28
CA ALA A 770 56.17 31.04 31.05
C ALA A 770 55.90 30.77 32.55
N ASN A 771 55.03 31.54 33.21
CA ASN A 771 54.85 31.49 34.68
C ASN A 771 53.71 30.56 35.09
N LEU A 772 53.94 29.25 35.00
CA LEU A 772 52.96 28.23 35.37
C LEU A 772 53.49 27.21 36.38
N GLU A 773 52.57 26.68 37.19
CA GLU A 773 52.75 25.44 37.96
C GLU A 773 51.74 24.40 37.46
N VAL A 774 52.15 23.13 37.41
CA VAL A 774 51.33 21.99 36.98
C VAL A 774 51.12 21.08 38.18
N ILE A 775 49.87 20.88 38.58
CA ILE A 775 49.49 20.00 39.68
C ILE A 775 48.77 18.80 39.07
N VAL A 776 49.45 17.66 39.00
CA VAL A 776 48.84 16.40 38.59
C VAL A 776 48.26 15.74 39.84
N VAL A 777 46.94 15.56 39.87
CA VAL A 777 46.24 14.94 40.99
C VAL A 777 45.70 13.58 40.59
N ASP A 778 46.39 12.54 41.03
CA ASP A 778 46.00 11.15 40.83
C ASP A 778 44.97 10.73 41.90
N ASP A 779 43.73 10.51 41.48
CA ASP A 779 42.58 10.11 42.31
C ASP A 779 42.58 8.59 42.60
N GLY A 780 43.73 8.05 43.01
CA GLY A 780 43.89 6.66 43.41
C GLY A 780 43.95 5.67 42.25
N SER A 781 44.68 5.99 41.19
CA SER A 781 44.90 5.10 40.04
C SER A 781 45.44 3.72 40.46
N LYS A 782 44.99 2.70 39.74
CA LYS A 782 45.42 1.30 39.87
C LYS A 782 46.45 0.88 38.82
N ASP A 783 46.76 1.77 37.88
CA ASP A 783 47.73 1.56 36.81
C ASP A 783 49.01 2.38 37.05
N ARG A 784 49.86 2.55 36.04
CA ARG A 784 51.14 3.26 36.19
C ARG A 784 51.05 4.79 36.16
N THR A 785 49.87 5.40 36.26
CA THR A 785 49.68 6.87 36.13
C THR A 785 50.61 7.69 37.03
N SER A 786 50.55 7.49 38.36
CA SER A 786 51.44 8.19 39.30
C SER A 786 52.92 7.91 39.03
N ALA A 787 53.27 6.66 38.73
CA ALA A 787 54.66 6.27 38.47
C ALA A 787 55.23 6.98 37.25
N ILE A 788 54.48 7.06 36.14
CA ILE A 788 54.90 7.74 34.91
C ILE A 788 55.17 9.23 35.18
N VAL A 789 54.33 9.90 35.96
CA VAL A 789 54.52 11.32 36.28
C VAL A 789 55.72 11.54 37.20
N ALA A 790 55.90 10.67 38.20
CA ALA A 790 57.05 10.73 39.10
C ALA A 790 58.37 10.49 38.35
N ASP A 791 58.42 9.47 37.49
CA ASP A 791 59.60 9.09 36.72
C ASP A 791 59.98 10.19 35.70
N ALA A 792 59.01 10.80 35.02
CA ALA A 792 59.26 11.77 33.96
C ALA A 792 59.47 13.21 34.47
N TYR A 793 58.87 13.58 35.60
CA TYR A 793 58.78 14.98 36.04
C TYR A 793 59.09 15.22 37.53
N GLY A 794 59.53 14.21 38.28
CA GLY A 794 59.82 14.34 39.71
C GLY A 794 60.85 15.43 40.05
N ASP A 795 61.81 15.67 39.15
CA ASP A 795 62.85 16.70 39.32
C ASP A 795 62.46 18.08 38.74
N ASN A 796 61.29 18.20 38.10
CA ASN A 796 60.86 19.45 37.49
C ASN A 796 60.13 20.33 38.53
N PRO A 797 60.68 21.49 38.93
CA PRO A 797 60.11 22.31 40.00
C PRO A 797 58.75 22.93 39.65
N ARG A 798 58.35 22.91 38.36
CA ARG A 798 57.03 23.36 37.91
C ARG A 798 55.96 22.27 38.07
N VAL A 799 56.31 21.00 38.25
CA VAL A 799 55.36 19.88 38.30
C VAL A 799 55.24 19.35 39.73
N ARG A 800 54.01 19.19 40.20
CA ARG A 800 53.70 18.59 41.50
C ARG A 800 52.73 17.44 41.33
N LEU A 801 53.13 16.24 41.74
CA LEU A 801 52.27 15.07 41.80
C LEU A 801 51.59 14.96 43.17
N MET A 802 50.28 14.70 43.19
CA MET A 802 49.49 14.38 44.38
C MET A 802 48.78 13.05 44.16
N THR A 803 49.11 12.02 44.94
CA THR A 803 48.42 10.73 44.90
C THR A 803 47.42 10.65 46.07
N LEU A 804 46.14 10.50 45.75
CA LEU A 804 45.02 10.50 46.69
C LEU A 804 44.35 9.12 46.79
N VAL A 805 43.50 8.95 47.80
CA VAL A 805 42.52 7.86 47.83
C VAL A 805 41.34 8.27 46.97
N ASN A 806 40.85 7.36 46.11
CA ASN A 806 39.77 7.64 45.17
C ASN A 806 38.55 8.26 45.86
N GLY A 807 38.28 9.53 45.54
CA GLY A 807 37.17 10.32 46.05
C GLY A 807 36.31 10.93 44.94
N GLY A 808 36.68 10.72 43.67
CA GLY A 808 36.03 11.30 42.50
C GLY A 808 36.71 12.58 42.02
N LYS A 809 36.51 12.91 40.74
CA LYS A 809 37.16 14.03 40.04
C LYS A 809 37.01 15.37 40.77
N ALA A 810 35.79 15.74 41.20
CA ALA A 810 35.56 17.01 41.90
C ALA A 810 36.31 17.10 43.25
N ALA A 811 36.36 16.01 44.01
CA ALA A 811 37.11 15.95 45.26
C ALA A 811 38.63 16.08 45.00
N ALA A 812 39.15 15.41 43.98
CA ALA A 812 40.55 15.54 43.55
C ALA A 812 40.90 16.97 43.12
N LEU A 813 40.04 17.61 42.33
CA LEU A 813 40.17 19.02 41.93
C LEU A 813 40.20 19.96 43.14
N ASN A 814 39.31 19.77 44.12
CA ASN A 814 39.27 20.57 45.35
C ASN A 814 40.54 20.40 46.21
N ARG A 815 41.09 19.19 46.29
CA ARG A 815 42.36 18.92 47.01
C ARG A 815 43.54 19.60 46.33
N ALA A 816 43.59 19.59 45.00
CA ALA A 816 44.59 20.31 44.23
C ALA A 816 44.42 21.84 44.36
N LEU A 817 43.18 22.34 44.33
CA LEU A 817 42.88 23.77 44.48
C LEU A 817 43.37 24.32 45.82
N ALA A 818 43.29 23.53 46.91
CA ALA A 818 43.75 23.94 48.23
C ALA A 818 45.27 24.20 48.30
N VAL A 819 46.07 23.59 47.42
CA VAL A 819 47.52 23.75 47.39
C VAL A 819 48.02 24.58 46.20
N ALA A 820 47.13 24.90 45.26
CA ALA A 820 47.41 25.79 44.14
C ALA A 820 47.80 27.19 44.64
N LYS A 821 48.71 27.86 43.95
CA LYS A 821 49.27 29.17 44.29
C LYS A 821 48.90 30.27 43.29
N GLY A 822 48.49 29.89 42.08
CA GLY A 822 48.15 30.81 41.00
C GLY A 822 46.87 31.60 41.27
N GLY A 823 46.83 32.83 40.76
CA GLY A 823 45.62 33.68 40.80
C GLY A 823 44.56 33.25 39.77
N VAL A 824 45.00 32.51 38.75
CA VAL A 824 44.16 31.85 37.75
C VAL A 824 44.41 30.35 37.84
N VAL A 825 43.32 29.59 37.87
CA VAL A 825 43.33 28.13 37.90
C VAL A 825 42.83 27.63 36.55
N VAL A 826 43.62 26.82 35.87
CA VAL A 826 43.25 26.15 34.62
C VAL A 826 43.01 24.69 34.95
N ALA A 827 41.88 24.13 34.54
CA ALA A 827 41.64 22.70 34.66
C ALA A 827 41.73 22.05 33.27
N LEU A 828 42.36 20.88 33.23
CA LEU A 828 42.60 20.10 32.02
C LEU A 828 42.31 18.62 32.32
N ASP A 829 41.47 17.97 31.52
CA ASP A 829 41.32 16.51 31.60
C ASP A 829 42.61 15.81 31.13
N ALA A 830 43.02 14.73 31.79
CA ALA A 830 44.27 14.03 31.52
C ALA A 830 44.43 13.47 30.09
N ASP A 831 43.36 13.38 29.31
CA ASP A 831 43.33 12.95 27.90
C ASP A 831 43.35 14.12 26.89
N THR A 832 43.48 15.35 27.38
CA THR A 832 43.33 16.56 26.56
C THR A 832 44.68 17.23 26.31
N GLN A 833 44.91 17.64 25.06
CA GLN A 833 46.14 18.25 24.58
C GLN A 833 45.89 19.72 24.22
N PHE A 834 46.53 20.65 24.92
CA PHE A 834 46.46 22.07 24.60
C PHE A 834 47.36 22.44 23.42
N GLU A 835 46.92 23.41 22.61
CA GLU A 835 47.84 24.11 21.72
C GLU A 835 48.76 25.01 22.53
N THR A 836 49.94 25.33 21.99
CA THR A 836 50.96 26.13 22.69
C THR A 836 50.45 27.50 23.16
N THR A 837 49.46 28.07 22.47
CA THR A 837 48.87 29.40 22.76
C THR A 837 47.63 29.35 23.67
N THR A 838 47.14 28.16 24.03
CA THR A 838 45.81 28.00 24.66
C THR A 838 45.75 28.65 26.05
N ILE A 839 46.76 28.47 26.89
CA ILE A 839 46.80 29.07 28.23
C ILE A 839 46.81 30.59 28.13
N THR A 840 47.68 31.16 27.27
CA THR A 840 47.75 32.60 27.04
C THR A 840 46.42 33.20 26.59
N LYS A 841 45.71 32.51 25.69
CA LYS A 841 44.37 32.93 25.22
C LYS A 841 43.29 32.84 26.29
N LEU A 842 43.34 31.84 27.18
CA LEU A 842 42.41 31.77 28.32
C LEU A 842 42.69 32.88 29.33
N VAL A 843 43.97 33.09 29.68
CA VAL A 843 44.39 34.00 30.75
C VAL A 843 44.12 35.47 30.41
N ARG A 844 44.18 35.86 29.13
CA ARG A 844 43.98 37.26 28.68
C ARG A 844 42.68 37.89 29.19
N TRP A 845 41.62 37.09 29.34
CA TRP A 845 40.30 37.57 29.76
C TRP A 845 40.25 38.02 31.22
N PHE A 846 41.15 37.52 32.08
CA PHE A 846 41.20 37.92 33.49
C PHE A 846 41.79 39.30 33.74
N ALA A 847 42.25 40.00 32.69
CA ALA A 847 42.49 41.44 32.75
C ALA A 847 41.22 42.20 33.20
N ARG A 848 40.03 41.65 32.96
CA ARG A 848 38.77 42.17 33.48
C ARG A 848 38.43 41.56 34.82
N SER A 849 38.26 42.42 35.82
CA SER A 849 37.92 42.03 37.19
C SER A 849 36.55 41.36 37.31
N THR A 850 35.62 41.55 36.38
CA THR A 850 34.27 40.95 36.41
C THR A 850 34.23 39.51 35.90
N ILE A 851 35.25 39.06 35.16
CA ILE A 851 35.30 37.70 34.61
C ILE A 851 35.75 36.72 35.70
N GLY A 852 34.88 35.77 36.02
CA GLY A 852 35.14 34.69 36.97
C GLY A 852 35.59 33.40 36.30
N ALA A 853 35.19 33.14 35.05
CA ALA A 853 35.59 31.95 34.31
C ALA A 853 35.65 32.20 32.79
N VAL A 854 36.41 31.35 32.08
CA VAL A 854 36.61 31.41 30.64
C VAL A 854 36.53 30.00 30.07
N ALA A 855 35.62 29.78 29.11
CA ALA A 855 35.50 28.55 28.35
C ALA A 855 36.38 28.59 27.09
N GLY A 856 37.13 27.53 26.84
CA GLY A 856 37.82 27.34 25.56
C GLY A 856 37.06 26.45 24.58
N ASN A 857 37.67 26.23 23.42
CA ASN A 857 37.16 25.46 22.30
C ASN A 857 37.70 24.02 22.32
N ALA A 858 36.90 23.08 22.83
CA ALA A 858 37.25 21.66 22.81
C ALA A 858 37.04 21.06 21.42
N LYS A 859 37.98 20.24 20.96
CA LYS A 859 37.99 19.61 19.63
C LYS A 859 38.30 18.12 19.73
N VAL A 860 37.73 17.32 18.83
CA VAL A 860 38.00 15.88 18.77
C VAL A 860 39.31 15.62 18.01
N GLY A 861 40.28 14.99 18.68
CA GLY A 861 41.59 14.63 18.11
C GLY A 861 41.67 13.23 17.48
N ASN A 862 40.88 12.25 17.93
CA ASN A 862 40.95 10.84 17.46
C ASN A 862 39.85 10.50 16.43
N ARG A 863 39.91 11.08 15.23
CA ARG A 863 38.86 10.94 14.17
C ARG A 863 38.95 9.63 13.36
N VAL A 864 39.11 8.51 14.05
CA VAL A 864 39.41 7.21 13.46
C VAL A 864 38.21 6.49 12.85
N ASN A 865 36.97 6.80 13.26
CA ASN A 865 35.77 6.09 12.78
C ASN A 865 34.55 7.01 12.70
N LEU A 866 33.39 6.44 12.33
CA LEU A 866 32.16 7.21 12.14
C LEU A 866 31.66 7.86 13.45
N VAL A 867 31.81 7.21 14.59
CA VAL A 867 31.38 7.72 15.91
C VAL A 867 32.18 8.95 16.30
N THR A 868 33.52 8.89 16.18
CA THR A 868 34.39 10.02 16.52
C THR A 868 34.27 11.17 15.51
N LYS A 869 34.01 10.87 14.23
CA LYS A 869 33.70 11.88 13.21
C LYS A 869 32.35 12.57 13.45
N TRP A 870 31.31 11.84 13.85
CA TRP A 870 30.02 12.45 14.25
C TRP A 870 30.18 13.39 15.44
N GLN A 871 30.92 12.98 16.46
CA GLN A 871 31.17 13.85 17.61
C GLN A 871 31.97 15.11 17.23
N ALA A 872 32.92 15.00 16.29
CA ALA A 872 33.65 16.17 15.77
C ALA A 872 32.69 17.17 15.08
N VAL A 873 31.78 16.68 14.24
CA VAL A 873 30.75 17.53 13.59
C VAL A 873 29.84 18.18 14.63
N GLU A 874 29.41 17.46 15.67
CA GLU A 874 28.57 18.02 16.73
C GLU A 874 29.29 19.14 17.52
N TYR A 875 30.58 18.97 17.82
CA TYR A 875 31.34 19.99 18.56
C TYR A 875 31.35 21.33 17.80
N VAL A 876 31.48 21.27 16.48
CA VAL A 876 31.43 22.45 15.60
C VAL A 876 30.00 22.99 15.45
N THR A 877 29.06 22.14 15.03
CA THR A 877 27.71 22.56 14.59
C THR A 877 26.73 22.84 15.71
N ALA A 878 26.91 22.22 16.88
CA ALA A 878 26.05 22.42 18.04
C ALA A 878 26.79 23.16 19.17
N GLN A 879 27.86 22.58 19.73
CA GLN A 879 28.43 23.11 20.97
C GLN A 879 29.08 24.48 20.82
N ASN A 880 29.89 24.68 19.78
CA ASN A 880 30.60 25.94 19.54
C ASN A 880 29.63 27.06 19.14
N ILE A 881 28.67 26.76 18.25
CA ILE A 881 27.64 27.72 17.84
C ILE A 881 26.74 28.11 19.00
N GLU A 882 26.29 27.14 19.80
CA GLU A 882 25.48 27.40 20.98
C GLU A 882 26.24 28.26 21.99
N ARG A 883 27.52 27.95 22.28
CA ARG A 883 28.33 28.79 23.17
C ARG A 883 28.50 30.20 22.64
N ARG A 884 28.88 30.36 21.37
CA ARG A 884 28.99 31.66 20.72
C ARG A 884 27.68 32.44 20.78
N ALA A 885 26.52 31.77 20.66
CA ALA A 885 25.21 32.39 20.84
C ALA A 885 24.94 32.84 22.28
N LEU A 886 25.20 31.97 23.25
CA LEU A 886 24.88 32.19 24.67
C LEU A 886 25.80 33.20 25.37
N THR A 887 27.04 33.40 24.90
CA THR A 887 27.95 34.44 25.44
C THR A 887 27.31 35.83 25.38
N ARG A 888 26.54 36.12 24.32
CA ARG A 888 25.86 37.41 24.10
C ARG A 888 24.84 37.77 25.16
N PHE A 889 24.37 36.77 25.90
CA PHE A 889 23.32 36.92 26.90
C PHE A 889 23.83 36.68 28.32
N ASP A 890 25.15 36.53 28.54
CA ASP A 890 25.70 36.04 29.82
C ASP A 890 24.99 34.75 30.28
N ALA A 891 24.82 33.81 29.34
CA ALA A 891 24.01 32.61 29.52
C ALA A 891 24.80 31.31 29.29
N ILE A 892 26.13 31.35 29.38
CA ILE A 892 26.98 30.17 29.20
C ILE A 892 26.66 29.18 30.32
N MET A 893 26.20 27.99 29.94
CA MET A 893 25.81 26.96 30.90
C MET A 893 27.00 26.10 31.37
N VAL A 894 28.06 25.98 30.57
CA VAL A 894 29.18 25.06 30.84
C VAL A 894 30.50 25.67 30.37
N VAL A 895 31.46 25.77 31.29
CA VAL A 895 32.90 25.89 31.01
C VAL A 895 33.48 24.47 31.03
N PRO A 896 33.88 23.88 29.88
CA PRO A 896 34.24 22.46 29.85
C PRO A 896 35.44 22.17 30.74
N GLY A 897 35.38 21.08 31.52
CA GLY A 897 36.53 20.60 32.29
C GLY A 897 37.78 20.26 31.45
N ALA A 898 37.61 19.99 30.16
CA ALA A 898 38.71 19.73 29.24
C ALA A 898 39.48 21.00 28.85
N VAL A 899 38.85 22.18 28.85
CA VAL A 899 39.49 23.45 28.49
C VAL A 899 38.75 24.62 29.15
N GLY A 900 39.15 24.90 30.38
CA GLY A 900 38.57 25.97 31.18
C GLY A 900 39.60 26.66 32.06
N ALA A 901 39.37 27.95 32.29
CA ALA A 901 40.13 28.73 33.26
C ALA A 901 39.18 29.48 34.20
N TRP A 902 39.58 29.60 35.46
CA TRP A 902 38.81 30.24 36.51
C TRP A 902 39.67 31.20 37.31
N ARG A 903 39.09 32.33 37.70
CA ARG A 903 39.68 33.22 38.69
C ARG A 903 39.62 32.52 40.03
N ARG A 904 40.74 32.45 40.75
CA ARG A 904 40.80 31.79 42.06
C ARG A 904 39.75 32.33 43.04
N SER A 905 39.61 33.65 43.12
CA SER A 905 38.62 34.29 44.01
C SER A 905 37.17 33.91 43.66
N ALA A 906 36.86 33.65 42.38
CA ALA A 906 35.54 33.20 41.97
C ALA A 906 35.29 31.76 42.44
N LEU A 907 36.29 30.86 42.34
CA LEU A 907 36.21 29.50 42.89
C LEU A 907 36.01 29.51 44.41
N GLU A 908 36.76 30.36 45.12
CA GLU A 908 36.65 30.49 46.59
C GLU A 908 35.26 31.01 47.00
N THR A 909 34.68 31.95 46.24
CA THR A 909 33.33 32.49 46.50
C THR A 909 32.24 31.41 46.47
N VAL A 910 32.38 30.41 45.61
CA VAL A 910 31.38 29.34 45.44
C VAL A 910 31.73 28.05 46.17
N GLY A 911 32.86 28.01 46.88
CA GLY A 911 33.29 26.86 47.68
C GLY A 911 34.04 25.77 46.89
N GLY A 912 34.61 26.09 45.73
CA GLY A 912 35.34 25.15 44.88
C GLY A 912 34.43 24.37 43.91
N PHE A 913 34.90 23.20 43.47
CA PHE A 913 34.20 22.31 42.55
C PHE A 913 33.09 21.51 43.27
N PRO A 914 31.83 21.54 42.78
CA PRO A 914 30.73 20.81 43.41
C PRO A 914 30.90 19.28 43.34
N GLU A 915 30.66 18.58 44.45
CA GLU A 915 30.80 17.12 44.57
C GLU A 915 29.46 16.35 44.50
N ASP A 916 28.32 17.04 44.45
CA ASP A 916 26.97 16.46 44.49
C ASP A 916 26.32 16.24 43.11
N THR A 917 27.04 16.55 42.03
CA THR A 917 26.58 16.41 40.64
C THR A 917 27.60 15.66 39.78
N MET A 918 27.14 15.01 38.70
CA MET A 918 28.02 14.30 37.75
C MET A 918 28.69 15.20 36.71
N ALA A 919 28.18 16.42 36.55
CA ALA A 919 28.71 17.45 35.66
C ALA A 919 29.17 18.64 36.52
N GLU A 920 30.27 18.43 37.22
CA GLU A 920 30.83 19.38 38.19
C GLU A 920 31.15 20.74 37.54
N ASP A 921 31.50 20.71 36.26
CA ASP A 921 31.87 21.85 35.44
C ASP A 921 30.67 22.74 35.09
N GLN A 922 29.53 22.12 34.73
CA GLN A 922 28.26 22.81 34.51
C GLN A 922 27.73 23.44 35.81
N ASP A 923 27.72 22.68 36.91
CA ASP A 923 27.28 23.15 38.23
C ASP A 923 28.11 24.36 38.68
N LEU A 924 29.44 24.24 38.60
CA LEU A 924 30.37 25.32 38.92
C LEU A 924 30.11 26.57 38.06
N THR A 925 29.89 26.40 36.76
CA THR A 925 29.64 27.51 35.83
C THR A 925 28.38 28.28 36.21
N ILE A 926 27.31 27.57 36.56
CA ILE A 926 26.06 28.19 37.00
C ILE A 926 26.24 28.84 38.38
N ALA A 927 26.97 28.20 39.31
CA ALA A 927 27.24 28.75 40.63
C ALA A 927 28.03 30.05 40.59
N ILE A 928 29.06 30.15 39.74
CA ILE A 928 29.88 31.36 39.55
C ILE A 928 29.03 32.53 39.05
N GLN A 929 28.16 32.29 38.07
CA GLN A 929 27.25 33.32 37.57
C GLN A 929 26.20 33.75 38.60
N ARG A 930 25.71 32.82 39.43
CA ARG A 930 24.82 33.15 40.56
C ARG A 930 25.51 34.00 41.62
N ALA A 931 26.82 33.89 41.76
CA ALA A 931 27.64 34.71 42.65
C ALA A 931 27.99 36.10 42.05
N GLY A 932 27.49 36.41 40.84
CA GLY A 932 27.63 37.73 40.21
C GLY A 932 28.82 37.87 39.26
N TRP A 933 29.55 36.79 38.97
CA TRP A 933 30.66 36.79 38.01
C TRP A 933 30.19 36.52 36.58
N SER A 934 30.83 37.14 35.59
CA SER A 934 30.59 36.82 34.17
C SER A 934 31.49 35.69 33.69
N VAL A 935 31.05 34.99 32.64
CA VAL A 935 31.79 33.89 32.00
C VAL A 935 32.06 34.27 30.55
N ALA A 936 33.32 34.22 30.13
CA ALA A 936 33.72 34.48 28.75
C ALA A 936 33.90 33.18 27.95
N TYR A 937 33.87 33.28 26.62
CA TYR A 937 34.20 32.19 25.70
C TYR A 937 35.28 32.64 24.73
N ASP A 938 36.33 31.83 24.59
CA ASP A 938 37.44 32.07 23.68
C ASP A 938 37.51 30.96 22.62
N GLU A 939 37.11 31.28 21.39
CA GLU A 939 37.08 30.32 20.27
C GLU A 939 38.48 29.91 19.80
N ASP A 940 39.51 30.74 20.07
CA ASP A 940 40.89 30.50 19.68
C ASP A 940 41.67 29.67 20.72
N ALA A 941 41.16 29.55 21.95
CA ALA A 941 41.73 28.73 23.01
C ALA A 941 41.38 27.25 22.78
N VAL A 942 42.10 26.59 21.88
CA VAL A 942 41.77 25.25 21.39
C VAL A 942 42.43 24.15 22.24
N ALA A 943 41.67 23.08 22.50
CA ALA A 943 42.16 21.88 23.15
C ALA A 943 41.66 20.62 22.44
N TRP A 944 42.56 19.67 22.16
CA TRP A 944 42.26 18.42 21.46
C TRP A 944 42.05 17.28 22.46
N THR A 945 40.85 16.73 22.52
CA THR A 945 40.43 15.67 23.45
C THR A 945 40.10 14.36 22.73
N GLU A 946 40.11 13.25 23.46
CA GLU A 946 39.79 11.92 22.97
C GLU A 946 38.27 11.64 23.04
N ALA A 947 37.65 11.44 21.90
CA ALA A 947 36.25 11.02 21.76
C ALA A 947 36.11 9.49 21.89
N PRO A 948 34.97 8.97 22.41
CA PRO A 948 34.71 7.54 22.45
C PRO A 948 34.68 6.88 21.06
N GLU A 949 35.41 5.79 20.89
CA GLU A 949 35.50 5.06 19.60
C GLU A 949 34.33 4.09 19.35
N THR A 950 33.44 3.85 20.33
CA THR A 950 32.30 2.93 20.18
C THR A 950 30.98 3.58 20.63
N LEU A 951 29.86 3.15 20.04
CA LEU A 951 28.51 3.64 20.43
C LEU A 951 28.20 3.37 21.91
N ARG A 952 28.67 2.24 22.46
CA ARG A 952 28.49 1.91 23.89
C ARG A 952 29.24 2.88 24.80
N ALA A 953 30.48 3.21 24.44
CA ALA A 953 31.30 4.17 25.18
C ALA A 953 30.72 5.60 25.06
N LEU A 954 30.29 5.99 23.85
CA LEU A 954 29.59 7.25 23.62
C LEU A 954 28.30 7.35 24.45
N GLY A 955 27.47 6.30 24.45
CA GLY A 955 26.24 6.26 25.25
C GLY A 955 26.49 6.42 26.75
N LYS A 956 27.56 5.81 27.28
CA LYS A 956 27.99 6.03 28.68
C LYS A 956 28.38 7.49 28.93
N GLN A 957 29.21 8.07 28.06
CA GLN A 957 29.63 9.47 28.16
C GLN A 957 28.42 10.41 28.19
N ARG A 958 27.52 10.25 27.21
CA ARG A 958 26.35 11.11 27.04
C ARG A 958 25.32 10.95 28.14
N PHE A 959 25.18 9.74 28.69
CA PHE A 959 24.37 9.53 29.89
C PHE A 959 24.88 10.33 31.09
N ARG A 960 26.20 10.37 31.33
CA ARG A 960 26.75 11.21 32.41
C ARG A 960 26.44 12.69 32.17
N TRP A 961 26.59 13.16 30.94
CA TRP A 961 26.31 14.56 30.59
C TRP A 961 24.82 14.89 30.76
N ALA A 962 23.93 14.12 30.15
CA ALA A 962 22.48 14.34 30.24
C ALA A 962 21.97 14.27 31.69
N PHE A 963 22.44 13.28 32.47
CA PHE A 963 22.08 13.16 33.88
C PHE A 963 22.65 14.30 34.73
N GLY A 964 23.93 14.66 34.53
CA GLY A 964 24.57 15.79 35.20
C GLY A 964 23.91 17.12 34.88
N THR A 965 23.55 17.37 33.62
CA THR A 965 22.76 18.53 33.22
C THR A 965 21.42 18.55 33.94
N LEU A 966 20.69 17.43 33.97
CA LEU A 966 19.40 17.35 34.68
C LEU A 966 19.56 17.64 36.18
N GLN A 967 20.64 17.17 36.81
CA GLN A 967 20.97 17.50 38.20
C GLN A 967 21.20 19.00 38.39
N CYS A 968 21.99 19.63 37.51
CA CYS A 968 22.27 21.06 37.56
C CYS A 968 21.02 21.91 37.37
N LEU A 969 20.20 21.58 36.37
CA LEU A 969 18.93 22.26 36.08
C LEU A 969 17.98 22.17 37.28
N TRP A 970 17.93 21.01 37.93
CA TRP A 970 17.11 20.83 39.13
C TRP A 970 17.67 21.58 40.35
N LYS A 971 18.98 21.48 40.61
CA LYS A 971 19.68 22.15 41.72
C LYS A 971 19.52 23.66 41.64
N HIS A 972 19.61 24.24 40.45
CA HIS A 972 19.56 25.69 40.21
C HIS A 972 18.20 26.21 39.72
N ARG A 973 17.12 25.41 39.80
CA ARG A 973 15.77 25.80 39.35
C ARG A 973 15.23 27.11 39.94
N ALA A 974 15.74 27.52 41.10
CA ALA A 974 15.39 28.80 41.73
C ALA A 974 15.72 30.02 40.85
N ILE A 975 16.70 29.93 39.94
CA ILE A 975 17.05 30.99 38.98
C ILE A 975 15.84 31.39 38.13
N LEU A 976 15.03 30.43 37.70
CA LEU A 976 13.83 30.68 36.87
C LEU A 976 12.78 31.51 37.64
N ARG A 977 12.70 31.31 38.97
CA ARG A 977 11.76 32.04 39.83
C ARG A 977 12.32 33.40 40.26
N SER A 978 13.63 33.51 40.48
CA SER A 978 14.26 34.76 40.92
C SER A 978 14.51 35.74 39.76
N GLY A 979 14.54 35.26 38.51
CA GLY A 979 14.92 36.06 37.35
C GLY A 979 16.40 36.48 37.35
N LYS A 980 17.22 35.96 38.27
CA LYS A 980 18.61 36.37 38.48
C LYS A 980 19.56 35.18 38.61
N PRO A 981 20.70 35.17 37.90
CA PRO A 981 21.13 36.17 36.90
C PRO A 981 20.28 36.08 35.62
N GLY A 982 20.03 37.23 34.97
CA GLY A 982 19.05 37.37 33.88
C GLY A 982 19.34 36.48 32.68
N GLY A 983 20.60 36.40 32.25
CA GLY A 983 21.03 35.54 31.15
C GLY A 983 20.66 34.08 31.32
N LEU A 984 21.01 33.51 32.48
CA LEU A 984 20.64 32.14 32.82
C LEU A 984 19.12 31.98 33.03
N ALA A 985 18.44 32.97 33.61
CA ALA A 985 17.02 32.87 33.92
C ALA A 985 16.12 32.89 32.67
N TYR A 986 16.43 33.73 31.69
CA TYR A 986 15.58 33.95 30.52
C TYR A 986 16.07 33.21 29.28
N VAL A 987 17.36 32.82 29.21
CA VAL A 987 17.94 32.15 28.04
C VAL A 987 18.52 30.79 28.40
N GLY A 988 19.53 30.74 29.27
CA GLY A 988 20.33 29.52 29.51
C GLY A 988 19.56 28.34 30.10
N MET A 989 18.83 28.56 31.20
CA MET A 989 18.04 27.51 31.87
C MET A 989 16.79 27.11 31.05
N PRO A 990 15.98 28.05 30.51
CA PRO A 990 14.83 27.68 29.68
C PRO A 990 15.21 26.88 28.44
N GLN A 991 16.27 27.28 27.72
CA GLN A 991 16.67 26.58 26.49
C GLN A 991 17.22 25.17 26.79
N ALA A 992 17.94 24.99 27.90
CA ALA A 992 18.41 23.67 28.32
C ALA A 992 17.26 22.74 28.72
N TRP A 993 16.28 23.24 29.50
CA TRP A 993 15.06 22.46 29.80
C TRP A 993 14.29 22.09 28.52
N LEU A 994 14.10 23.05 27.62
CA LEU A 994 13.30 22.88 26.42
C LEU A 994 13.98 21.96 25.40
N PHE A 995 15.23 22.22 25.03
CA PHE A 995 15.89 21.55 23.91
C PHE A 995 16.74 20.35 24.30
N GLN A 996 17.36 20.35 25.49
CA GLN A 996 18.22 19.23 25.92
C GLN A 996 17.41 18.15 26.65
N ILE A 997 16.30 18.52 27.32
CA ILE A 997 15.44 17.58 28.06
C ILE A 997 14.11 17.33 27.34
N LEU A 998 13.20 18.31 27.29
CA LEU A 998 11.83 18.10 26.83
C LEU A 998 11.75 17.66 25.36
N PHE A 999 12.46 18.35 24.47
CA PHE A 999 12.47 18.04 23.05
C PHE A 999 13.05 16.65 22.76
N ALA A 1000 14.07 16.24 23.51
CA ALA A 1000 14.67 14.91 23.39
C ALA A 1000 13.74 13.79 23.90
N LEU A 1001 12.83 14.07 24.84
CA LEU A 1001 11.81 13.13 25.30
C LEU A 1001 10.66 12.99 24.29
N ILE A 1002 10.31 14.06 23.58
CA ILE A 1002 9.21 14.07 22.59
C ILE A 1002 9.68 13.51 21.24
N SER A 1003 10.93 13.77 20.84
CA SER A 1003 11.45 13.40 19.51
C SER A 1003 11.26 11.93 19.10
N PRO A 1004 11.39 10.92 19.97
CA PRO A 1004 11.08 9.52 19.62
C PRO A 1004 9.65 9.29 19.14
N LEU A 1005 8.68 10.03 19.70
CA LEU A 1005 7.27 9.94 19.28
C LEU A 1005 7.10 10.53 17.88
N ILE A 1006 7.84 11.60 17.56
CA ILE A 1006 7.89 12.20 16.21
C ILE A 1006 8.45 11.21 15.20
N ASP A 1007 9.59 10.58 15.51
CA ASP A 1007 10.22 9.62 14.60
C ASP A 1007 9.36 8.35 14.43
N LEU A 1008 8.67 7.89 15.49
CA LEU A 1008 7.71 6.78 15.41
C LEU A 1008 6.49 7.12 14.54
N ALA A 1009 5.91 8.30 14.71
CA ALA A 1009 4.78 8.74 13.89
C ALA A 1009 5.17 8.90 12.42
N LEU A 1010 6.37 9.41 12.13
CA LEU A 1010 6.91 9.45 10.78
C LEU A 1010 7.04 8.04 10.18
N ALA A 1011 7.55 7.07 10.95
CA ALA A 1011 7.65 5.68 10.49
C ALA A 1011 6.28 5.06 10.20
N ILE A 1012 5.29 5.27 11.09
CA ILE A 1012 3.89 4.83 10.88
C ILE A 1012 3.32 5.49 9.63
N SER A 1013 3.54 6.79 9.45
CA SER A 1013 3.08 7.56 8.29
C SER A 1013 3.71 7.06 6.97
N ILE A 1014 5.00 6.73 6.96
CA ILE A 1014 5.67 6.13 5.79
C ILE A 1014 5.07 4.76 5.47
N VAL A 1015 4.88 3.89 6.48
CA VAL A 1015 4.26 2.58 6.27
C VAL A 1015 2.83 2.72 5.76
N GLY A 1016 2.00 3.55 6.39
CA GLY A 1016 0.63 3.80 5.97
C GLY A 1016 0.54 4.39 4.56
N THR A 1017 1.45 5.31 4.21
CA THR A 1017 1.52 5.85 2.84
C THR A 1017 1.98 4.81 1.83
N THR A 1018 2.88 3.90 2.22
CA THR A 1018 3.30 2.77 1.36
C THR A 1018 2.13 1.82 1.12
N VAL A 1019 1.35 1.50 2.15
CA VAL A 1019 0.13 0.68 2.04
C VAL A 1019 -0.89 1.37 1.12
N ARG A 1020 -1.15 2.67 1.32
CA ARG A 1020 -2.02 3.45 0.43
C ARG A 1020 -1.52 3.48 -1.01
N LEU A 1021 -0.21 3.65 -1.23
CA LEU A 1021 0.40 3.59 -2.56
C LEU A 1021 0.17 2.24 -3.25
N THR A 1022 0.29 1.14 -2.51
CA THR A 1022 0.05 -0.20 -3.05
C THR A 1022 -1.42 -0.46 -3.36
N GLN A 1023 -2.34 0.10 -2.56
CA GLN A 1023 -3.78 -0.09 -2.72
C GLN A 1023 -4.41 0.86 -3.76
N HIS A 1024 -4.00 2.13 -3.79
CA HIS A 1024 -4.68 3.22 -4.52
C HIS A 1024 -3.87 3.74 -5.72
N GLY A 1025 -2.63 3.29 -5.88
CA GLY A 1025 -1.68 3.82 -6.85
C GLY A 1025 -1.17 5.23 -6.51
N PHE A 1026 -0.22 5.70 -7.33
CA PHE A 1026 0.47 6.97 -7.10
C PHE A 1026 -0.41 8.21 -7.30
N ALA A 1027 -1.40 8.14 -8.20
CA ALA A 1027 -2.21 9.30 -8.58
C ALA A 1027 -3.03 9.89 -7.42
N GLN A 1028 -3.56 9.04 -6.53
CA GLN A 1028 -4.34 9.47 -5.36
C GLN A 1028 -3.43 9.87 -4.18
N THR A 1029 -2.24 9.26 -4.04
CA THR A 1029 -1.35 9.45 -2.87
C THR A 1029 -0.23 10.47 -3.06
N GLN A 1030 -0.02 10.97 -4.30
CA GLN A 1030 1.08 11.89 -4.64
C GLN A 1030 1.12 13.15 -3.78
N THR A 1031 -0.03 13.71 -3.41
CA THR A 1031 -0.10 15.00 -2.71
C THR A 1031 0.53 14.91 -1.32
N ASP A 1032 0.26 13.83 -0.57
CA ASP A 1032 0.78 13.63 0.78
C ASP A 1032 2.28 13.33 0.74
N LEU A 1033 2.71 12.49 -0.20
CA LEU A 1033 4.13 12.18 -0.42
C LEU A 1033 4.94 13.43 -0.76
N LEU A 1034 4.43 14.26 -1.67
CA LEU A 1034 5.08 15.51 -2.07
C LEU A 1034 5.16 16.47 -0.88
N ARG A 1035 4.10 16.61 -0.08
CA ARG A 1035 4.12 17.45 1.13
C ARG A 1035 5.17 16.94 2.13
N MET A 1036 5.20 15.65 2.43
CA MET A 1036 6.19 15.06 3.33
C MET A 1036 7.62 15.26 2.81
N ALA A 1037 7.86 15.00 1.53
CA ALA A 1037 9.15 15.19 0.88
C ALA A 1037 9.59 16.66 0.89
N LEU A 1038 8.68 17.60 0.66
CA LEU A 1038 8.94 19.04 0.72
C LEU A 1038 9.32 19.48 2.14
N PHE A 1039 8.58 19.07 3.17
CA PHE A 1039 8.92 19.40 4.56
C PHE A 1039 10.27 18.81 4.98
N TRP A 1040 10.53 17.55 4.65
CA TRP A 1040 11.80 16.90 4.95
C TRP A 1040 12.98 17.54 4.19
N GLY A 1041 12.78 17.87 2.91
CA GLY A 1041 13.75 18.57 2.07
C GLY A 1041 14.06 19.97 2.60
N ALA A 1042 13.04 20.74 3.00
CA ALA A 1042 13.19 22.06 3.59
C ALA A 1042 13.96 22.01 4.91
N PHE A 1043 13.57 21.12 5.83
CA PHE A 1043 14.24 20.96 7.12
C PHE A 1043 15.70 20.52 6.97
N SER A 1044 15.97 19.56 6.09
CA SER A 1044 17.34 19.08 5.82
C SER A 1044 18.20 20.17 5.19
N THR A 1045 17.63 20.98 4.29
CA THR A 1045 18.31 22.12 3.66
C THR A 1045 18.69 23.17 4.70
N ILE A 1046 17.78 23.53 5.60
CA ILE A 1046 18.05 24.48 6.69
C ILE A 1046 19.19 23.96 7.59
N ASP A 1047 19.15 22.69 7.98
CA ASP A 1047 20.19 22.07 8.80
C ASP A 1047 21.56 22.09 8.11
N LEU A 1048 21.61 21.77 6.81
CA LEU A 1048 22.82 21.85 6.01
C LEU A 1048 23.37 23.29 5.91
N VAL A 1049 22.50 24.29 5.72
CA VAL A 1049 22.91 25.71 5.68
C VAL A 1049 23.46 26.14 7.03
N CYS A 1050 22.78 25.82 8.13
CA CYS A 1050 23.25 26.12 9.48
C CYS A 1050 24.59 25.44 9.79
N GLY A 1051 24.74 24.17 9.44
CA GLY A 1051 25.98 23.42 9.60
C GLY A 1051 27.13 23.96 8.74
N PHE A 1052 26.84 24.40 7.52
CA PHE A 1052 27.82 25.06 6.64
C PHE A 1052 28.32 26.36 7.27
N VAL A 1053 27.41 27.22 7.75
CA VAL A 1053 27.77 28.46 8.43
C VAL A 1053 28.61 28.15 9.68
N ALA A 1054 28.23 27.14 10.46
CA ALA A 1054 28.96 26.74 11.66
C ALA A 1054 30.43 26.36 11.34
N ALA A 1055 30.64 25.55 10.31
CA ALA A 1055 31.99 25.20 9.85
C ALA A 1055 32.77 26.45 9.40
N ARG A 1056 32.13 27.41 8.72
CA ARG A 1056 32.80 28.65 8.28
C ARG A 1056 33.19 29.59 9.42
N LEU A 1057 32.43 29.58 10.52
CA LEU A 1057 32.73 30.36 11.71
C LEU A 1057 33.82 29.74 12.60
N ASP A 1058 34.09 28.44 12.45
CA ASP A 1058 35.08 27.76 13.28
C ASP A 1058 36.54 28.06 12.84
N PRO A 1059 37.46 28.39 13.77
CA PRO A 1059 38.82 28.81 13.42
C PRO A 1059 39.68 27.67 12.88
N ARG A 1060 39.43 26.43 13.29
CA ARG A 1060 40.24 25.25 12.91
C ARG A 1060 39.55 24.35 11.89
N GLU A 1061 38.22 24.34 11.81
CA GLU A 1061 37.46 23.37 11.01
C GLU A 1061 36.57 24.00 9.95
N LYS A 1062 37.18 24.60 8.92
CA LYS A 1062 36.45 25.28 7.83
C LYS A 1062 35.80 24.35 6.81
N ARG A 1063 36.17 23.07 6.78
CA ARG A 1063 35.64 22.09 5.82
C ARG A 1063 34.32 21.52 6.30
N PHE A 1064 33.25 21.75 5.54
CA PHE A 1064 31.92 21.24 5.85
C PHE A 1064 31.73 19.81 5.29
N HIS A 1065 31.14 18.92 6.10
CA HIS A 1065 30.88 17.53 5.75
C HIS A 1065 29.36 17.24 5.77
N PRO A 1066 28.61 17.54 4.70
CA PRO A 1066 27.14 17.47 4.69
C PRO A 1066 26.60 16.06 4.99
N PHE A 1067 27.22 15.02 4.41
CA PHE A 1067 26.81 13.64 4.62
C PHE A 1067 27.00 13.15 6.06
N LEU A 1068 28.03 13.64 6.76
CA LEU A 1068 28.23 13.31 8.17
C LEU A 1068 27.14 13.93 9.04
N LEU A 1069 26.74 15.18 8.75
CA LEU A 1069 25.65 15.85 9.46
C LEU A 1069 24.30 15.14 9.22
N LEU A 1070 23.97 14.83 7.97
CA LEU A 1070 22.70 14.15 7.65
C LEU A 1070 22.64 12.73 8.24
N SER A 1071 23.74 11.98 8.21
CA SER A 1071 23.76 10.61 8.75
C SER A 1071 23.59 10.53 10.27
N GLN A 1072 23.87 11.61 11.02
CA GLN A 1072 23.60 11.65 12.47
C GLN A 1072 22.12 11.47 12.79
N ARG A 1073 21.22 11.81 11.88
CA ARG A 1073 19.77 11.75 12.08
C ARG A 1073 19.23 10.32 12.23
N PHE A 1074 19.93 9.33 11.68
CA PHE A 1074 19.45 7.94 11.65
C PHE A 1074 19.97 7.07 12.80
N VAL A 1075 21.16 7.37 13.34
CA VAL A 1075 21.79 6.53 14.39
C VAL A 1075 22.16 7.35 15.61
N TYR A 1076 22.89 8.45 15.42
CA TYR A 1076 23.42 9.27 16.51
C TYR A 1076 22.31 9.89 17.36
N ARG A 1077 21.30 10.46 16.70
CA ARG A 1077 20.13 11.07 17.34
C ARG A 1077 19.35 10.06 18.18
N GLN A 1078 19.25 8.80 17.73
CA GLN A 1078 18.40 7.81 18.39
C GLN A 1078 19.07 7.30 19.67
N LEU A 1079 20.39 7.21 19.64
CA LEU A 1079 21.20 7.01 20.83
C LEU A 1079 20.99 8.15 21.85
N MET A 1080 20.93 9.41 21.41
CA MET A 1080 20.73 10.55 22.32
C MET A 1080 19.36 10.51 23.01
N TYR A 1081 18.31 10.11 22.31
CA TYR A 1081 16.99 9.94 22.94
C TYR A 1081 17.02 8.89 24.05
N GLY A 1082 17.55 7.70 23.75
CA GLY A 1082 17.65 6.61 24.71
C GLY A 1082 18.47 7.03 25.94
N VAL A 1083 19.51 7.83 25.73
CA VAL A 1083 20.33 8.41 26.79
C VAL A 1083 19.51 9.36 27.69
N VAL A 1084 18.76 10.31 27.11
CA VAL A 1084 17.96 11.27 27.89
C VAL A 1084 16.81 10.59 28.62
N ILE A 1085 16.08 9.67 27.96
CA ILE A 1085 15.02 8.87 28.59
C ILE A 1085 15.59 8.10 29.78
N ARG A 1086 16.76 7.48 29.63
CA ARG A 1086 17.45 6.78 30.70
C ARG A 1086 17.86 7.72 31.83
N ALA A 1087 18.35 8.93 31.52
CA ALA A 1087 18.74 9.93 32.52
C ALA A 1087 17.53 10.41 33.35
N VAL A 1088 16.41 10.71 32.69
CA VAL A 1088 15.15 11.09 33.35
C VAL A 1088 14.60 9.92 34.18
N GLY A 1089 14.60 8.71 33.64
CA GLY A 1089 14.22 7.50 34.38
C GLY A 1089 15.10 7.25 35.61
N ALA A 1090 16.41 7.47 35.52
CA ALA A 1090 17.33 7.39 36.65
C ALA A 1090 16.99 8.45 37.73
N ALA A 1091 16.73 9.69 37.32
CA ALA A 1091 16.38 10.79 38.25
C ALA A 1091 15.04 10.55 38.95
N LEU A 1092 14.04 10.05 38.23
CA LEU A 1092 12.74 9.66 38.78
C LEU A 1092 12.86 8.43 39.68
N SER A 1093 13.77 7.49 39.40
CA SER A 1093 13.97 6.32 40.26
C SER A 1093 14.80 6.61 41.53
N GLY A 1094 15.51 7.73 41.56
CA GLY A 1094 16.39 8.11 42.67
C GLY A 1094 17.64 7.25 42.84
N LEU A 1095 18.09 6.59 41.77
CA LEU A 1095 19.30 5.77 41.77
C LEU A 1095 20.56 6.65 41.92
N GLY A 1096 21.49 6.22 42.79
CA GLY A 1096 22.84 6.75 42.81
C GLY A 1096 23.63 6.24 41.61
N VAL A 1097 24.10 7.14 40.75
CA VAL A 1097 24.88 6.79 39.56
C VAL A 1097 26.35 7.08 39.85
N GLY A 1098 27.18 6.03 39.86
CA GLY A 1098 28.64 6.17 40.02
C GLY A 1098 29.35 6.66 38.76
N TRP A 1099 30.58 7.16 38.93
CA TRP A 1099 31.43 7.64 37.84
C TRP A 1099 31.96 6.44 37.02
N GLY A 1100 31.23 6.06 35.96
CA GLY A 1100 31.63 4.98 35.06
C GLY A 1100 32.74 5.43 34.10
N LYS A 1101 33.97 4.94 34.30
CA LYS A 1101 35.14 5.30 33.49
C LYS A 1101 35.08 4.76 32.05
N LEU A 1102 35.63 5.51 31.09
CA LEU A 1102 35.84 5.13 29.69
C LEU A 1102 37.27 4.58 29.49
N GLU A 1103 37.42 3.52 28.68
CA GLU A 1103 38.75 3.02 28.25
C GLU A 1103 39.35 3.97 27.21
N ARG A 1104 40.65 4.27 27.33
CA ARG A 1104 41.37 5.24 26.47
C ARG A 1104 42.27 4.53 25.45
N SER A 1105 42.29 5.01 24.22
CA SER A 1105 43.12 4.48 23.13
C SER A 1105 44.48 5.18 22.99
N GLY A 1106 44.62 6.42 23.48
CA GLY A 1106 45.87 7.20 23.41
C GLY A 1106 46.17 7.76 22.02
N ARG A 1107 45.18 7.80 21.11
CA ARG A 1107 45.35 8.19 19.69
C ARG A 1107 44.92 9.64 19.41
N VAL A 1108 45.39 10.61 20.19
CA VAL A 1108 45.13 12.03 19.91
C VAL A 1108 46.18 12.55 18.93
N SER A 1109 45.78 12.87 17.69
CA SER A 1109 46.64 13.56 16.72
C SER A 1109 46.15 15.00 16.53
N ASN A 1110 47.07 15.97 16.56
CA ASN A 1110 46.78 17.34 16.14
C ASN A 1110 46.89 17.40 14.60
N PRO A 1111 45.81 17.71 13.86
CA PRO A 1111 45.86 17.81 12.40
C PRO A 1111 46.78 18.92 11.89
N ALA A 1112 47.15 19.90 12.74
CA ALA A 1112 48.07 20.99 12.40
C ALA A 1112 49.56 20.60 12.54
N LEU A 1113 49.87 19.35 12.88
CA LEU A 1113 51.24 18.84 13.09
C LEU A 1113 51.53 17.56 12.27
N VAL A 1114 50.72 17.25 11.25
CA VAL A 1114 51.01 16.22 10.23
C VAL A 1114 51.25 16.89 8.88
#